data_AF-A0A2E8KMA0-F1
#
_entry.id   AF-A0A2E8KMA0-F1
#
_cell.length_a   1.000
_cell.length_b   1.000
_cell.length_c   1.000
_cell.angle_alpha   90.00
_cell.angle_beta   90.00
_cell.angle_gamma   90.00
#
_symmetry.space_group_name_H-M   'P 1'
#
loop_
_entity.id
_entity.type
_entity.pdbx_description
1 polymer ?
#
loop_
_entity_poly.entity_id
_entity_poly.type
_entity_poly.pdbx_seq_one_letter_code
_entity_poly.pdbx_strand_id
1 'polypeptide(L)'
;MMITKLTLACSLFTALLVGSQTARSEDLGISLVPDDAAFVASTLRGREQYDRIVGSNAFASLKDLKSVAKALDEFAKQQTQPGNPMAIAMMMMQMPDNQEAIDLLKDMVATDTFVFGSSSWVTASKLFKIIQSAQRAGSFTTLTKGTDLEIESDDSGPNMIIAKALAANTDLIVIPDLVWGFKTTKTDAAKNQLERIEVFAKSMAQAQPMLADAVARQKIGNGDFITVTIKPDPNLIKLAISNVMKTPDVKEELDTILKRINELQLVVALGVVKDHVVLSIGGGTEHLQAMGTTGGSLLDTEPLKVVREAADKPLSSIWYRSKKLAKTWETSPEDIAEAKKLVTAVAEANELSAEATADAEKLVENLMSGYASRMPTAGPWVAYSYLTDTGYAGEEWNWSKNLPWDGSKPLAFDYFGGDPFAAVAFRAETDPEQFESLVTWISSLREFITNNIASSADEDAQKNFETFEEKVAPLGEELTQTIRKKFIPALKSGQIGFVLDSKTSTTRLQETLPTSSEPLPLVAPAIVLSLDDSTLFREGLSDVFALSDKLLSVIREIDEDAIPSEYRIPDPEEQDTPDGSVWSFALPESGLDEQIQLSVGVGKEAAVFSLVPEQAKRLLKSTPLTLEGDLSMNLAGAAVLDWVAFANVLEPWVTYVARCGGVMKGRSDLPADETVGPDNDTDEVKEALEQLVTIFDVVRCLKSATAKTVLEGDVTVTRWQNRIEDLPAQ
;
A
#
# COMPACT_ATOMS: atom_id res chain seq x y z
N MET A 1 -5.10 -0.45 1.11
CA MET A 1 -4.84 1.01 1.02
C MET A 1 -5.11 1.79 2.31
N MET A 2 -5.98 1.31 3.22
CA MET A 2 -6.17 1.89 4.57
C MET A 2 -5.06 1.51 5.58
N ILE A 3 -4.44 0.34 5.43
CA ILE A 3 -3.42 -0.18 6.36
C ILE A 3 -2.12 0.62 6.25
N THR A 4 -1.68 0.99 5.05
CA THR A 4 -0.47 1.80 4.82
C THR A 4 -0.61 3.25 5.33
N LYS A 5 -1.84 3.78 5.36
CA LYS A 5 -2.12 5.13 5.87
C LYS A 5 -2.19 5.18 7.41
N LEU A 6 -2.53 4.06 8.05
CA LEU A 6 -2.58 3.96 9.52
C LEU A 6 -1.19 3.79 10.15
N THR A 7 -0.26 3.12 9.44
CA THR A 7 1.13 2.94 9.92
C THR A 7 1.96 4.22 9.83
N LEU A 8 1.68 5.09 8.85
CA LEU A 8 2.35 6.39 8.69
C LEU A 8 1.82 7.45 9.69
N ALA A 9 0.53 7.40 10.03
CA ALA A 9 -0.09 8.32 10.99
C ALA A 9 0.35 8.08 12.44
N CYS A 10 0.57 6.82 12.84
CA CYS A 10 1.05 6.50 14.20
C CYS A 10 2.57 6.74 14.40
N SER A 11 3.36 6.79 13.32
CA SER A 11 4.80 7.08 13.38
C SER A 11 5.13 8.59 13.40
N LEU A 12 4.13 9.46 13.16
CA LEU A 12 4.29 10.91 13.06
C LEU A 12 4.38 11.66 14.40
N PHE A 13 4.14 11.01 15.55
CA PHE A 13 3.90 11.72 16.83
C PHE A 13 4.97 11.60 17.91
N THR A 14 6.19 11.14 17.60
CA THR A 14 7.21 10.91 18.65
C THR A 14 8.49 11.68 18.38
N ALA A 15 8.78 12.73 19.15
CA ALA A 15 10.07 12.94 19.84
C ALA A 15 10.31 14.41 20.22
N LEU A 16 10.78 14.62 21.46
CA LEU A 16 11.91 15.52 21.74
C LEU A 16 12.86 14.95 22.80
N LEU A 17 14.07 15.49 22.79
CA LEU A 17 15.37 15.07 23.36
C LEU A 17 15.42 14.46 24.78
N VAL A 18 16.24 13.41 24.96
CA VAL A 18 17.51 13.31 25.75
C VAL A 18 18.10 11.90 25.52
N GLY A 19 19.43 11.77 25.66
CA GLY A 19 20.28 10.64 25.26
C GLY A 19 19.78 9.23 25.57
N SER A 20 19.93 8.37 24.56
CA SER A 20 19.50 6.97 24.57
C SER A 20 20.56 6.03 25.14
N GLN A 21 20.13 5.10 26.00
CA GLN A 21 20.91 3.91 26.34
C GLN A 21 20.90 2.92 25.18
N THR A 22 22.07 2.39 24.82
CA THR A 22 22.28 1.36 23.79
C THR A 22 21.98 -0.03 24.35
N ALA A 23 21.24 -0.87 23.62
CA ALA A 23 21.02 -2.27 23.98
C ALA A 23 22.10 -3.17 23.33
N ARG A 24 22.39 -4.34 23.90
CA ARG A 24 23.13 -5.37 23.15
C ARG A 24 22.15 -6.08 22.22
N SER A 25 22.61 -6.56 21.06
CA SER A 25 21.78 -7.31 20.11
C SER A 25 21.08 -8.52 20.75
N GLU A 26 21.74 -9.18 21.69
CA GLU A 26 21.23 -10.33 22.45
C GLU A 26 20.02 -9.99 23.36
N ASP A 27 19.83 -8.71 23.70
CA ASP A 27 18.75 -8.24 24.58
C ASP A 27 17.45 -7.90 23.82
N LEU A 28 17.49 -7.97 22.47
CA LEU A 28 16.34 -7.73 21.62
C LEU A 28 15.34 -8.89 21.72
N GLY A 29 14.06 -8.59 21.92
CA GLY A 29 13.01 -9.61 22.00
C GLY A 29 12.91 -10.51 20.76
N ILE A 30 13.34 -10.00 19.59
CA ILE A 30 13.40 -10.78 18.35
C ILE A 30 14.41 -11.94 18.40
N SER A 31 15.33 -11.96 19.36
CA SER A 31 16.20 -13.12 19.63
C SER A 31 15.40 -14.36 20.06
N LEU A 32 14.18 -14.19 20.58
CA LEU A 32 13.29 -15.29 20.94
C LEU A 32 12.55 -15.90 19.73
N VAL A 33 12.50 -15.18 18.61
CA VAL A 33 11.72 -15.59 17.45
C VAL A 33 12.45 -16.70 16.69
N PRO A 34 11.78 -17.82 16.37
CA PRO A 34 12.36 -18.89 15.54
C PRO A 34 12.77 -18.43 14.14
N ASP A 35 13.79 -19.06 13.56
CA ASP A 35 14.33 -18.74 12.23
C ASP A 35 13.37 -19.07 11.06
N ASP A 36 12.34 -19.88 11.29
CA ASP A 36 11.32 -20.23 10.33
C ASP A 36 10.14 -19.24 10.28
N ALA A 37 10.20 -18.16 11.08
CA ALA A 37 9.21 -17.09 11.08
C ALA A 37 8.96 -16.56 9.66
N ALA A 38 7.69 -16.48 9.27
CA ALA A 38 7.26 -15.96 7.98
C ALA A 38 7.37 -14.43 7.94
N PHE A 39 7.06 -13.77 9.05
CA PHE A 39 7.22 -12.32 9.24
C PHE A 39 7.43 -11.98 10.72
N VAL A 40 7.99 -10.79 10.98
CA VAL A 40 8.09 -10.18 12.31
C VAL A 40 7.80 -8.68 12.22
N ALA A 41 7.15 -8.15 13.25
CA ALA A 41 7.06 -6.73 13.54
C ALA A 41 7.41 -6.52 15.01
N SER A 42 8.27 -5.55 15.33
CA SER A 42 8.59 -5.20 16.71
C SER A 42 8.55 -3.70 16.93
N THR A 43 8.13 -3.31 18.14
CA THR A 43 8.21 -1.95 18.68
C THR A 43 9.11 -2.01 19.89
N LEU A 44 10.16 -1.20 19.88
CA LEU A 44 11.20 -1.18 20.90
C LEU A 44 11.17 0.15 21.64
N ARG A 45 11.61 0.18 22.90
CA ARG A 45 11.75 1.44 23.67
C ARG A 45 10.40 2.19 23.79
N GLY A 46 9.29 1.47 23.93
CA GLY A 46 7.93 2.04 23.91
C GLY A 46 7.71 3.14 24.96
N ARG A 47 8.30 3.00 26.16
CA ARG A 47 8.22 3.96 27.26
C ARG A 47 8.88 5.27 26.88
N GLU A 48 10.09 5.18 26.35
CA GLU A 48 10.83 6.35 25.94
C GLU A 48 10.11 7.09 24.82
N GLN A 49 9.62 6.36 23.82
CA GLN A 49 8.80 6.95 22.76
C GLN A 49 7.57 7.67 23.34
N TYR A 50 6.80 6.99 24.19
CA TYR A 50 5.60 7.55 24.85
C TYR A 50 5.90 8.79 25.69
N ASP A 51 6.92 8.73 26.55
CA ASP A 51 7.30 9.83 27.43
C ASP A 51 7.73 11.07 26.63
N ARG A 52 8.39 10.86 25.49
CA ARG A 52 8.73 11.96 24.57
C ARG A 52 7.49 12.61 23.94
N ILE A 53 6.42 11.85 23.63
CA ILE A 53 5.16 12.44 23.15
C ILE A 53 4.52 13.25 24.26
N VAL A 54 4.27 12.61 25.40
CA VAL A 54 3.45 13.18 26.47
C VAL A 54 4.16 14.36 27.16
N GLY A 55 5.49 14.38 27.13
CA GLY A 55 6.31 15.50 27.60
C GLY A 55 6.48 16.64 26.60
N SER A 56 5.95 16.54 25.38
CA SER A 56 6.10 17.59 24.35
C SER A 56 5.13 18.77 24.54
N ASN A 57 5.57 19.95 24.12
CA ASN A 57 4.76 21.16 24.04
C ASN A 57 3.64 21.03 22.99
N ALA A 58 3.88 20.26 21.92
CA ALA A 58 2.88 19.91 20.92
C ALA A 58 1.72 19.12 21.55
N PHE A 59 2.02 18.10 22.35
CA PHE A 59 0.99 17.33 23.06
C PHE A 59 0.27 18.18 24.11
N ALA A 60 1.00 19.04 24.83
CA ALA A 60 0.39 20.01 25.75
C ALA A 60 -0.61 20.92 25.02
N SER A 61 -0.20 21.47 23.87
CA SER A 61 -1.04 22.36 23.05
C SER A 61 -2.30 21.65 22.52
N LEU A 62 -2.19 20.38 22.11
CA LEU A 62 -3.35 19.59 21.71
C LEU A 62 -4.33 19.34 22.87
N LYS A 63 -3.82 19.12 24.08
CA LYS A 63 -4.67 18.94 25.27
C LYS A 63 -5.43 20.20 25.66
N ASP A 64 -4.83 21.36 25.40
CA ASP A 64 -5.41 22.67 25.72
C ASP A 64 -6.47 23.13 24.70
N LEU A 65 -6.65 22.40 23.59
CA LEU A 65 -7.76 22.64 22.66
C LEU A 65 -9.10 22.52 23.38
N LYS A 66 -10.00 23.51 23.18
CA LYS A 66 -11.32 23.57 23.84
C LYS A 66 -12.13 22.27 23.64
N SER A 67 -12.14 21.72 22.43
CA SER A 67 -12.85 20.47 22.12
C SER A 67 -12.27 19.26 22.86
N VAL A 68 -10.94 19.17 22.96
CA VAL A 68 -10.24 18.09 23.67
C VAL A 68 -10.44 18.23 25.17
N ALA A 69 -10.26 19.43 25.73
CA ALA A 69 -10.51 19.71 27.13
C ALA A 69 -11.96 19.38 27.54
N LYS A 70 -12.94 19.74 26.69
CA LYS A 70 -14.35 19.39 26.89
C LYS A 70 -14.57 17.88 26.82
N ALA A 71 -13.99 17.18 25.83
CA ALA A 71 -14.11 15.72 25.73
C ALA A 71 -13.48 15.01 26.93
N LEU A 72 -12.34 15.49 27.43
CA LEU A 72 -11.68 14.98 28.62
C LEU A 72 -12.51 15.24 29.90
N ASP A 73 -13.14 16.41 30.02
CA ASP A 73 -14.04 16.75 31.12
C ASP A 73 -15.33 15.90 31.08
N GLU A 74 -15.94 15.72 29.90
CA GLU A 74 -17.07 14.82 29.70
C GLU A 74 -16.71 13.37 30.04
N PHE A 75 -15.53 12.93 29.62
CA PHE A 75 -15.00 11.60 29.96
C PHE A 75 -14.79 11.45 31.47
N ALA A 76 -14.21 12.44 32.14
CA ALA A 76 -14.04 12.45 33.60
C ALA A 76 -15.39 12.46 34.35
N LYS A 77 -16.39 13.18 33.83
CA LYS A 77 -17.77 13.16 34.35
C LYS A 77 -18.41 11.79 34.19
N GLN A 78 -18.23 11.11 33.06
CA GLN A 78 -18.73 9.75 32.84
C GLN A 78 -18.10 8.74 33.80
N GLN A 79 -16.81 8.90 34.12
CA GLN A 79 -16.10 8.03 35.07
C GLN A 79 -16.61 8.12 36.50
N THR A 80 -17.23 9.24 36.88
CA THR A 80 -17.73 9.49 38.25
C THR A 80 -19.25 9.33 38.39
N GLN A 81 -19.96 9.03 37.30
CA GLN A 81 -21.41 8.81 37.31
C GLN A 81 -21.79 7.42 37.86
N PRO A 82 -22.60 7.35 38.94
CA PRO A 82 -23.07 6.09 39.49
C PRO A 82 -23.89 5.29 38.46
N GLY A 83 -23.58 3.99 38.29
CA GLY A 83 -24.25 3.11 37.33
C GLY A 83 -23.71 3.17 35.90
N ASN A 84 -22.75 4.06 35.61
CA ASN A 84 -22.03 4.05 34.34
C ASN A 84 -21.10 2.80 34.28
N PRO A 85 -21.12 1.99 33.20
CA PRO A 85 -20.20 0.85 33.03
C PRO A 85 -18.72 1.20 33.25
N MET A 86 -18.29 2.42 32.90
CA MET A 86 -16.92 2.91 33.13
C MET A 86 -16.60 3.13 34.61
N ALA A 87 -17.55 3.65 35.40
CA ALA A 87 -17.38 3.81 36.84
C ALA A 87 -17.26 2.44 37.53
N ILE A 88 -18.06 1.46 37.10
CA ILE A 88 -17.97 0.06 37.57
C ILE A 88 -16.62 -0.55 37.17
N ALA A 89 -16.16 -0.33 35.93
CA ALA A 89 -14.85 -0.78 35.48
C ALA A 89 -13.71 -0.16 36.31
N MET A 90 -13.75 1.14 36.62
CA MET A 90 -12.76 1.80 37.47
C MET A 90 -12.75 1.27 38.90
N MET A 91 -13.91 1.01 39.49
CA MET A 91 -13.99 0.38 40.81
C MET A 91 -13.37 -1.02 40.80
N MET A 92 -13.59 -1.82 39.75
CA MET A 92 -12.92 -3.10 39.58
C MET A 92 -11.41 -2.93 39.42
N MET A 93 -10.94 -1.92 38.67
CA MET A 93 -9.52 -1.62 38.51
C MET A 93 -8.82 -1.25 39.83
N GLN A 94 -9.53 -0.67 40.80
CA GLN A 94 -8.98 -0.30 42.12
C GLN A 94 -8.77 -1.48 43.07
N MET A 95 -9.27 -2.68 42.76
CA MET A 95 -8.99 -3.87 43.56
C MET A 95 -7.48 -4.20 43.53
N PRO A 96 -6.85 -4.57 44.66
CA PRO A 96 -5.39 -4.76 44.73
C PRO A 96 -4.82 -5.71 43.66
N ASP A 97 -5.46 -6.86 43.45
CA ASP A 97 -5.01 -7.83 42.46
C ASP A 97 -5.16 -7.33 41.01
N ASN A 98 -6.08 -6.38 40.77
CA ASN A 98 -6.28 -5.76 39.47
C ASN A 98 -5.30 -4.60 39.25
N GLN A 99 -4.87 -3.91 40.31
CA GLN A 99 -3.78 -2.93 40.23
C GLN A 99 -2.48 -3.58 39.79
N GLU A 100 -2.11 -4.74 40.36
CA GLU A 100 -0.91 -5.48 39.91
C GLU A 100 -1.00 -5.90 38.43
N ALA A 101 -2.18 -6.37 37.99
CA ALA A 101 -2.41 -6.72 36.58
C ALA A 101 -2.31 -5.49 35.65
N ILE A 102 -2.88 -4.36 36.04
CA ILE A 102 -2.80 -3.09 35.29
C ILE A 102 -1.35 -2.62 35.22
N ASP A 103 -0.62 -2.72 36.33
CA ASP A 103 0.77 -2.31 36.42
C ASP A 103 1.71 -3.21 35.64
N LEU A 104 1.39 -4.50 35.50
CA LEU A 104 2.03 -5.41 34.56
C LEU A 104 1.70 -5.04 33.11
N LEU A 105 0.42 -4.82 32.78
CA LEU A 105 0.01 -4.45 31.42
C LEU A 105 0.68 -3.14 30.96
N LYS A 106 0.75 -2.14 31.84
CA LYS A 106 1.48 -0.88 31.59
C LYS A 106 2.96 -1.12 31.32
N ASP A 107 3.61 -2.02 32.07
CA ASP A 107 5.01 -2.39 31.86
C ASP A 107 5.21 -3.15 30.53
N MET A 108 4.33 -4.09 30.21
CA MET A 108 4.35 -4.86 28.96
C MET A 108 4.25 -3.98 27.71
N VAL A 109 3.36 -2.98 27.72
CA VAL A 109 3.21 -2.07 26.57
C VAL A 109 4.27 -0.96 26.52
N ALA A 110 4.90 -0.67 27.66
CA ALA A 110 5.93 0.36 27.76
C ALA A 110 7.34 -0.18 27.45
N THR A 111 7.55 -1.47 27.32
CA THR A 111 8.88 -2.01 27.01
C THR A 111 8.98 -2.42 25.54
N ASP A 112 9.58 -3.58 25.26
CA ASP A 112 9.78 -4.10 23.92
C ASP A 112 8.67 -5.10 23.60
N THR A 113 8.03 -4.95 22.44
CA THR A 113 6.99 -5.88 21.99
C THR A 113 7.34 -6.39 20.59
N PHE A 114 6.97 -7.63 20.30
CA PHE A 114 7.07 -8.19 18.96
C PHE A 114 5.88 -9.08 18.63
N VAL A 115 5.50 -9.08 17.36
CA VAL A 115 4.55 -10.01 16.78
C VAL A 115 5.23 -10.78 15.67
N PHE A 116 5.07 -12.10 15.64
CA PHE A 116 5.51 -12.93 14.53
C PHE A 116 4.46 -13.96 14.16
N GLY A 117 4.52 -14.41 12.90
CA GLY A 117 3.80 -15.60 12.43
C GLY A 117 4.79 -16.61 11.88
N SER A 118 4.58 -17.90 12.14
CA SER A 118 5.45 -18.97 11.63
C SER A 118 5.20 -19.27 10.14
N SER A 119 5.86 -20.32 9.66
CA SER A 119 5.66 -20.89 8.33
C SER A 119 4.19 -21.26 7.99
N SER A 120 3.28 -21.39 8.96
CA SER A 120 1.84 -21.60 8.68
C SER A 120 1.22 -20.47 7.87
N TRP A 121 1.73 -19.23 7.98
CA TRP A 121 1.31 -18.10 7.16
C TRP A 121 1.69 -18.24 5.69
N VAL A 122 2.75 -19.00 5.39
CA VAL A 122 3.10 -19.35 4.00
C VAL A 122 2.03 -20.27 3.43
N THR A 123 1.57 -21.27 4.18
CA THR A 123 0.48 -22.18 3.79
C THR A 123 -0.83 -21.42 3.60
N ALA A 124 -1.21 -20.59 4.56
CA ALA A 124 -2.42 -19.77 4.48
C ALA A 124 -2.38 -18.79 3.29
N SER A 125 -1.23 -18.16 3.03
CA SER A 125 -1.07 -17.22 1.89
C SER A 125 -1.25 -17.91 0.53
N LYS A 126 -0.79 -19.17 0.38
CA LYS A 126 -1.06 -19.96 -0.83
C LYS A 126 -2.56 -20.20 -1.02
N LEU A 127 -3.28 -20.55 0.05
CA LEU A 127 -4.73 -20.71 -0.01
C LEU A 127 -5.43 -19.40 -0.42
N PHE A 128 -5.03 -18.27 0.17
CA PHE A 128 -5.57 -16.97 -0.20
C PHE A 128 -5.34 -16.63 -1.68
N LYS A 129 -4.16 -16.92 -2.22
CA LYS A 129 -3.86 -16.73 -3.65
C LYS A 129 -4.77 -17.58 -4.53
N ILE A 130 -4.96 -18.86 -4.18
CA ILE A 130 -5.86 -19.79 -4.90
C ILE A 130 -7.31 -19.27 -4.87
N ILE A 131 -7.81 -18.85 -3.70
CA ILE A 131 -9.16 -18.27 -3.58
C ILE A 131 -9.30 -17.01 -4.43
N GLN A 132 -8.27 -16.14 -4.45
CA GLN A 132 -8.28 -14.93 -5.26
C GLN A 132 -8.27 -15.25 -6.77
N SER A 133 -7.51 -16.25 -7.21
CA SER A 133 -7.52 -16.77 -8.58
C SER A 133 -8.92 -17.26 -8.97
N ALA A 134 -9.51 -18.10 -8.11
CA ALA A 134 -10.87 -18.62 -8.27
C ALA A 134 -11.94 -17.51 -8.35
N GLN A 135 -11.83 -16.46 -7.54
CA GLN A 135 -12.74 -15.31 -7.58
C GLN A 135 -12.63 -14.51 -8.89
N ARG A 136 -11.42 -14.34 -9.43
CA ARG A 136 -11.23 -13.69 -10.73
C ARG A 136 -11.82 -14.52 -11.86
N ALA A 137 -11.61 -15.84 -11.84
CA ALA A 137 -12.21 -16.76 -12.80
C ALA A 137 -13.75 -16.70 -12.75
N GLY A 138 -14.37 -16.77 -11.56
CA GLY A 138 -15.82 -16.68 -11.44
C GLY A 138 -16.41 -15.31 -11.84
N SER A 139 -15.62 -14.24 -11.67
CA SER A 139 -16.01 -12.91 -12.14
C SER A 139 -16.00 -12.84 -13.67
N PHE A 140 -15.01 -13.48 -14.32
CA PHE A 140 -14.94 -13.59 -15.77
C PHE A 140 -16.17 -14.32 -16.34
N THR A 141 -16.55 -15.47 -15.77
CA THR A 141 -17.77 -16.20 -16.17
C THR A 141 -19.05 -15.37 -15.99
N THR A 142 -19.09 -14.49 -14.98
CA THR A 142 -20.24 -13.60 -14.76
C THR A 142 -20.28 -12.47 -15.79
N LEU A 143 -19.12 -11.95 -16.19
CA LEU A 143 -18.97 -10.89 -17.20
C LEU A 143 -19.33 -11.36 -18.61
N THR A 144 -19.06 -12.62 -18.94
CA THR A 144 -19.39 -13.20 -20.25
C THR A 144 -20.80 -13.78 -20.33
N LYS A 145 -21.54 -13.79 -19.22
CA LYS A 145 -22.91 -14.31 -19.16
C LYS A 145 -23.87 -13.44 -19.99
N GLY A 146 -24.54 -14.05 -20.96
CA GLY A 146 -25.42 -13.34 -21.91
C GLY A 146 -24.70 -12.62 -23.04
N THR A 147 -23.44 -12.98 -23.31
CA THR A 147 -22.67 -12.57 -24.51
C THR A 147 -22.41 -13.80 -25.39
N ASP A 148 -22.02 -13.62 -26.66
CA ASP A 148 -21.60 -14.73 -27.54
C ASP A 148 -20.35 -15.48 -27.04
N LEU A 149 -19.70 -14.97 -25.98
CA LEU A 149 -18.58 -15.59 -25.26
C LEU A 149 -19.05 -16.34 -24.00
N GLU A 150 -20.34 -16.65 -23.89
CA GLU A 150 -20.90 -17.39 -22.76
C GLU A 150 -20.22 -18.76 -22.65
N ILE A 151 -19.41 -18.91 -21.61
CA ILE A 151 -18.83 -20.20 -21.27
C ILE A 151 -19.95 -20.96 -20.56
N GLU A 152 -20.49 -22.00 -21.20
CA GLU A 152 -21.28 -23.02 -20.51
C GLU A 152 -20.36 -23.74 -19.51
N SER A 153 -20.16 -23.11 -18.34
CA SER A 153 -19.60 -23.81 -17.21
C SER A 153 -20.73 -24.70 -16.66
N ASP A 154 -20.56 -26.02 -16.74
CA ASP A 154 -21.38 -26.98 -16.00
C ASP A 154 -21.67 -26.43 -14.59
N ASP A 155 -22.92 -26.06 -14.34
CA ASP A 155 -23.54 -25.66 -13.06
C ASP A 155 -22.60 -25.11 -11.97
N SER A 156 -22.02 -23.92 -12.14
CA SER A 156 -21.15 -23.38 -11.09
C SER A 156 -21.07 -21.85 -10.99
N GLY A 157 -22.04 -21.24 -10.29
CA GLY A 157 -21.92 -19.84 -9.84
C GLY A 157 -20.65 -19.57 -9.01
N PRO A 158 -20.26 -18.30 -8.76
CA PRO A 158 -18.99 -17.94 -8.14
C PRO A 158 -18.70 -18.63 -6.79
N ASN A 159 -19.74 -18.99 -6.03
CA ASN A 159 -19.62 -19.74 -4.78
C ASN A 159 -19.14 -21.19 -4.99
N MET A 160 -19.53 -21.84 -6.09
CA MET A 160 -19.08 -23.19 -6.43
C MET A 160 -17.60 -23.22 -6.82
N ILE A 161 -17.14 -22.24 -7.61
CA ILE A 161 -15.73 -22.17 -8.02
C ILE A 161 -14.83 -22.02 -6.79
N ILE A 162 -15.23 -21.19 -5.82
CA ILE A 162 -14.55 -21.06 -4.54
C ILE A 162 -14.63 -22.36 -3.73
N ALA A 163 -15.80 -23.01 -3.67
CA ALA A 163 -15.96 -24.28 -2.94
C ALA A 163 -15.10 -25.41 -3.53
N LYS A 164 -15.05 -25.56 -4.86
CA LYS A 164 -14.17 -26.53 -5.54
C LYS A 164 -12.71 -26.23 -5.26
N ALA A 165 -12.30 -24.96 -5.34
CA ALA A 165 -10.93 -24.56 -5.03
C ALA A 165 -10.54 -24.89 -3.57
N LEU A 166 -11.44 -24.65 -2.61
CA LEU A 166 -11.23 -25.01 -1.21
C LEU A 166 -11.19 -26.54 -0.98
N ALA A 167 -12.13 -27.27 -1.59
CA ALA A 167 -12.22 -28.72 -1.46
C ALA A 167 -11.00 -29.44 -2.08
N ALA A 168 -10.47 -28.92 -3.19
CA ALA A 168 -9.27 -29.44 -3.83
C ALA A 168 -7.97 -29.15 -3.04
N ASN A 169 -7.99 -28.17 -2.12
CA ASN A 169 -6.80 -27.69 -1.40
C ASN A 169 -7.01 -27.72 0.13
N THR A 170 -7.68 -28.76 0.64
CA THR A 170 -8.00 -28.90 2.07
C THR A 170 -6.76 -28.97 2.97
N ASP A 171 -5.63 -29.43 2.44
CA ASP A 171 -4.33 -29.44 3.11
C ASP A 171 -3.79 -28.03 3.41
N LEU A 172 -4.17 -27.04 2.59
CA LEU A 172 -3.83 -25.63 2.80
C LEU A 172 -4.77 -24.92 3.79
N ILE A 173 -5.90 -25.53 4.15
CA ILE A 173 -6.82 -25.01 5.17
C ILE A 173 -6.18 -25.26 6.54
N VAL A 174 -5.60 -24.22 7.10
CA VAL A 174 -4.92 -24.20 8.40
C VAL A 174 -5.37 -23.00 9.22
N ILE A 175 -5.21 -23.07 10.55
CA ILE A 175 -5.31 -21.89 11.41
C ILE A 175 -3.90 -21.33 11.56
N PRO A 176 -3.56 -20.21 10.89
CA PRO A 176 -2.22 -19.65 10.96
C PRO A 176 -1.92 -19.17 12.38
N ASP A 177 -0.71 -19.43 12.85
CA ASP A 177 -0.28 -19.02 14.18
C ASP A 177 0.18 -17.56 14.22
N LEU A 178 -0.19 -16.85 15.27
CA LEU A 178 0.26 -15.51 15.58
C LEU A 178 0.74 -15.49 17.02
N VAL A 179 1.98 -15.05 17.21
CA VAL A 179 2.61 -14.95 18.53
C VAL A 179 2.94 -13.50 18.81
N TRP A 180 2.51 -13.02 19.97
CA TRP A 180 2.81 -11.71 20.51
C TRP A 180 3.62 -11.85 21.79
N GLY A 181 4.86 -11.37 21.76
CA GLY A 181 5.72 -11.26 22.94
C GLY A 181 5.76 -9.83 23.48
N PHE A 182 5.70 -9.71 24.80
CA PHE A 182 5.88 -8.47 25.53
C PHE A 182 7.00 -8.67 26.55
N LYS A 183 8.07 -7.90 26.43
CA LYS A 183 9.08 -7.83 27.48
C LYS A 183 8.44 -7.34 28.77
N THR A 184 8.94 -7.78 29.91
CA THR A 184 8.47 -7.26 31.20
C THR A 184 9.58 -7.25 32.22
N THR A 185 9.61 -6.19 33.01
CA THR A 185 10.45 -6.10 34.22
C THR A 185 9.79 -6.77 35.43
N LYS A 186 8.52 -7.18 35.29
CA LYS A 186 7.66 -7.72 36.36
C LYS A 186 7.34 -9.20 36.16
N THR A 187 8.36 -10.01 35.90
CA THR A 187 8.20 -11.45 35.59
C THR A 187 7.47 -12.23 36.68
N ASP A 188 7.67 -11.89 37.96
CA ASP A 188 6.97 -12.55 39.07
C ASP A 188 5.47 -12.21 39.08
N ALA A 189 5.12 -10.93 38.85
CA ALA A 189 3.73 -10.52 38.68
C ALA A 189 3.09 -11.24 37.48
N ALA A 190 3.80 -11.37 36.36
CA ALA A 190 3.31 -12.10 35.19
C ALA A 190 2.99 -13.57 35.51
N LYS A 191 3.84 -14.25 36.28
CA LYS A 191 3.59 -15.63 36.72
C LYS A 191 2.38 -15.72 37.64
N ASN A 192 2.23 -14.81 38.60
CA ASN A 192 1.07 -14.77 39.50
C ASN A 192 -0.23 -14.53 38.72
N GLN A 193 -0.23 -13.61 37.76
CA GLN A 193 -1.39 -13.32 36.92
C GLN A 193 -1.74 -14.50 36.01
N LEU A 194 -0.74 -15.23 35.52
CA LEU A 194 -0.95 -16.47 34.77
C LEU A 194 -1.72 -17.50 35.62
N GLU A 195 -1.34 -17.71 36.88
CA GLU A 195 -2.07 -18.62 37.79
C GLU A 195 -3.51 -18.18 38.04
N ARG A 196 -3.77 -16.87 38.19
CA ARG A 196 -5.14 -16.33 38.31
C ARG A 196 -5.97 -16.60 37.06
N ILE A 197 -5.39 -16.38 35.88
CA ILE A 197 -6.02 -16.68 34.59
C ILE A 197 -6.31 -18.18 34.48
N GLU A 198 -5.43 -19.05 34.97
CA GLU A 198 -5.64 -20.51 35.01
C GLU A 198 -6.90 -20.87 35.78
N VAL A 199 -7.04 -20.33 36.99
CA VAL A 199 -8.18 -20.58 37.88
C VAL A 199 -9.47 -20.06 37.23
N PHE A 200 -9.44 -18.85 36.68
CA PHE A 200 -10.59 -18.27 35.99
C PHE A 200 -10.99 -19.10 34.76
N ALA A 201 -10.03 -19.46 33.90
CA ALA A 201 -10.27 -20.25 32.70
C ALA A 201 -10.83 -21.64 33.05
N LYS A 202 -10.30 -22.32 34.08
CA LYS A 202 -10.83 -23.60 34.57
C LYS A 202 -12.26 -23.46 35.13
N SER A 203 -12.54 -22.39 35.86
CA SER A 203 -13.89 -22.13 36.38
C SER A 203 -14.90 -21.88 35.25
N MET A 204 -14.51 -21.11 34.22
CA MET A 204 -15.35 -20.86 33.04
C MET A 204 -15.56 -22.13 32.21
N ALA A 205 -14.51 -22.94 32.06
CA ALA A 205 -14.57 -24.24 31.41
C ALA A 205 -15.52 -25.20 32.13
N GLN A 206 -15.55 -25.21 33.46
CA GLN A 206 -16.51 -26.02 34.23
C GLN A 206 -17.96 -25.59 34.03
N ALA A 207 -18.21 -24.30 33.76
CA ALA A 207 -19.56 -23.78 33.49
C ALA A 207 -20.07 -24.13 32.08
N GLN A 208 -19.20 -24.60 31.19
CA GLN A 208 -19.53 -24.96 29.80
C GLN A 208 -19.05 -26.39 29.49
N PRO A 209 -19.95 -27.39 29.41
CA PRO A 209 -19.57 -28.79 29.19
C PRO A 209 -18.63 -29.02 27.99
N MET A 210 -18.75 -28.20 26.94
CA MET A 210 -17.90 -28.26 25.73
C MET A 210 -16.44 -27.84 25.97
N LEU A 211 -16.16 -27.11 27.06
CA LEU A 211 -14.84 -26.57 27.38
C LEU A 211 -14.17 -27.29 28.57
N ALA A 212 -14.82 -28.30 29.14
CA ALA A 212 -14.38 -28.94 30.40
C ALA A 212 -12.91 -29.41 30.39
N ASP A 213 -12.43 -29.90 29.25
CA ASP A 213 -11.04 -30.35 29.04
C ASP A 213 -10.21 -29.38 28.16
N ALA A 214 -10.71 -28.17 27.89
CA ALA A 214 -10.07 -27.23 26.98
C ALA A 214 -8.83 -26.56 27.60
N VAL A 215 -8.76 -26.44 28.92
CA VAL A 215 -7.72 -25.67 29.63
C VAL A 215 -6.65 -26.60 30.21
N ALA A 216 -5.40 -26.42 29.81
CA ALA A 216 -4.26 -27.17 30.33
C ALA A 216 -3.07 -26.25 30.64
N ARG A 217 -2.29 -26.61 31.67
CA ARG A 217 -0.97 -26.02 31.91
C ARG A 217 0.08 -26.96 31.32
N GLN A 218 0.96 -26.44 30.48
CA GLN A 218 1.95 -27.21 29.75
C GLN A 218 3.29 -26.48 29.75
N LYS A 219 4.38 -27.25 29.84
CA LYS A 219 5.72 -26.75 29.58
C LYS A 219 6.03 -26.93 28.10
N ILE A 220 6.26 -25.84 27.38
CA ILE A 220 6.47 -25.83 25.93
C ILE A 220 7.80 -25.13 25.66
N GLY A 221 8.77 -25.87 25.13
CA GLY A 221 10.14 -25.37 24.95
C GLY A 221 10.71 -24.81 26.26
N ASN A 222 11.08 -23.53 26.24
CA ASN A 222 11.65 -22.80 27.37
C ASN A 222 10.63 -22.03 28.23
N GLY A 223 9.32 -22.20 27.98
CA GLY A 223 8.26 -21.48 28.70
C GLY A 223 7.25 -22.38 29.40
N ASP A 224 6.57 -21.80 30.38
CA ASP A 224 5.38 -22.37 31.03
C ASP A 224 4.14 -21.65 30.50
N PHE A 225 3.17 -22.41 29.98
CA PHE A 225 1.99 -21.89 29.30
C PHE A 225 0.70 -22.46 29.87
N ILE A 226 -0.34 -21.64 29.81
CA ILE A 226 -1.73 -22.07 29.88
C ILE A 226 -2.26 -22.09 28.46
N THR A 227 -2.76 -23.24 28.03
CA THR A 227 -3.34 -23.46 26.72
C THR A 227 -4.85 -23.65 26.85
N VAL A 228 -5.62 -22.96 26.01
CA VAL A 228 -7.05 -23.18 25.81
C VAL A 228 -7.26 -23.72 24.41
N THR A 229 -7.66 -24.98 24.31
CA THR A 229 -7.94 -25.67 23.05
C THR A 229 -9.43 -25.67 22.77
N ILE A 230 -9.83 -24.93 21.74
CA ILE A 230 -11.21 -24.82 21.27
C ILE A 230 -11.35 -25.69 20.02
N LYS A 231 -12.17 -26.73 20.12
CA LYS A 231 -12.53 -27.56 18.97
C LYS A 231 -13.75 -26.94 18.27
N PRO A 232 -13.82 -27.02 16.93
CA PRO A 232 -14.97 -26.56 16.19
C PRO A 232 -16.23 -27.32 16.61
N ASP A 233 -17.36 -26.61 16.78
CA ASP A 233 -18.67 -27.22 16.99
C ASP A 233 -19.36 -27.42 15.63
N PRO A 234 -19.57 -28.67 15.18
CA PRO A 234 -20.21 -28.95 13.89
C PRO A 234 -21.61 -28.33 13.75
N ASN A 235 -22.35 -28.14 14.84
CA ASN A 235 -23.69 -27.54 14.80
C ASN A 235 -23.62 -26.01 14.61
N LEU A 236 -22.70 -25.34 15.29
CA LEU A 236 -22.47 -23.90 15.09
C LEU A 236 -21.92 -23.60 13.70
N ILE A 237 -21.01 -24.44 13.20
CA ILE A 237 -20.51 -24.31 11.83
C ILE A 237 -21.68 -24.48 10.85
N LYS A 238 -22.49 -25.54 10.98
CA LYS A 238 -23.68 -25.76 10.14
C LYS A 238 -24.66 -24.59 10.19
N LEU A 239 -24.84 -23.96 11.36
CA LEU A 239 -25.68 -22.77 11.50
C LEU A 239 -25.08 -21.57 10.74
N ALA A 240 -23.78 -21.32 10.90
CA ALA A 240 -23.07 -20.22 10.26
C ALA A 240 -23.07 -20.32 8.72
N ILE A 241 -22.98 -21.53 8.17
CA ILE A 241 -22.98 -21.78 6.73
C ILE A 241 -24.34 -22.19 6.17
N SER A 242 -25.40 -22.16 6.98
CA SER A 242 -26.74 -22.66 6.62
C SER A 242 -27.34 -21.97 5.39
N ASN A 243 -26.93 -20.73 5.09
CA ASN A 243 -27.33 -20.02 3.88
C ASN A 243 -26.56 -20.49 2.63
N VAL A 244 -25.34 -21.01 2.78
CA VAL A 244 -24.51 -21.57 1.70
C VAL A 244 -24.89 -23.03 1.43
N MET A 245 -25.23 -23.80 2.46
CA MET A 245 -25.71 -25.21 2.36
C MET A 245 -27.03 -25.38 1.58
N LYS A 246 -27.78 -24.30 1.35
CA LYS A 246 -29.07 -24.33 0.63
C LYS A 246 -28.91 -24.38 -0.89
N THR A 247 -27.70 -24.16 -1.40
CA THR A 247 -27.37 -24.35 -2.82
C THR A 247 -27.11 -25.85 -3.05
N PRO A 248 -27.98 -26.58 -3.76
CA PRO A 248 -27.89 -28.03 -3.89
C PRO A 248 -26.57 -28.50 -4.49
N ASP A 249 -25.98 -27.67 -5.34
CA ASP A 249 -24.88 -28.05 -6.22
C ASP A 249 -23.54 -28.13 -5.45
N VAL A 250 -23.35 -27.38 -4.35
CA VAL A 250 -22.04 -27.27 -3.64
C VAL A 250 -21.86 -28.28 -2.50
N LYS A 251 -22.78 -29.22 -2.34
CA LYS A 251 -22.90 -30.02 -1.12
C LYS A 251 -21.69 -30.94 -0.89
N GLU A 252 -21.16 -31.56 -1.93
CA GLU A 252 -20.03 -32.50 -1.84
C GLU A 252 -18.72 -31.79 -1.49
N GLU A 253 -18.45 -30.66 -2.15
CA GLU A 253 -17.32 -29.79 -1.86
C GLU A 253 -17.41 -29.28 -0.42
N LEU A 254 -18.60 -28.85 0.00
CA LEU A 254 -18.84 -28.36 1.34
C LEU A 254 -18.65 -29.43 2.40
N ASP A 255 -19.12 -30.66 2.17
CA ASP A 255 -18.88 -31.79 3.08
C ASP A 255 -17.38 -32.09 3.22
N THR A 256 -16.62 -31.99 2.12
CA THR A 256 -15.15 -32.15 2.11
C THR A 256 -14.45 -31.04 2.91
N ILE A 257 -14.84 -29.78 2.72
CA ILE A 257 -14.31 -28.62 3.47
C ILE A 257 -14.67 -28.74 4.95
N LEU A 258 -15.92 -29.09 5.27
CA LEU A 258 -16.40 -29.26 6.63
C LEU A 258 -15.67 -30.36 7.36
N LYS A 259 -15.39 -31.49 6.69
CA LYS A 259 -14.57 -32.55 7.26
C LYS A 259 -13.21 -32.01 7.68
N ARG A 260 -12.55 -31.24 6.82
CA ARG A 260 -11.27 -30.61 7.14
C ARG A 260 -11.37 -29.61 8.28
N ILE A 261 -12.37 -28.72 8.27
CA ILE A 261 -12.57 -27.73 9.35
C ILE A 261 -12.80 -28.43 10.70
N ASN A 262 -13.55 -29.53 10.73
CA ASN A 262 -13.81 -30.30 11.95
C ASN A 262 -12.56 -31.00 12.52
N GLU A 263 -11.51 -31.19 11.71
CA GLU A 263 -10.21 -31.72 12.16
C GLU A 263 -9.30 -30.65 12.75
N LEU A 264 -9.57 -29.36 12.48
CA LEU A 264 -8.79 -28.26 13.02
C LEU A 264 -9.14 -28.00 14.49
N GLN A 265 -8.24 -27.33 15.20
CA GLN A 265 -8.47 -26.84 16.55
C GLN A 265 -7.83 -25.47 16.69
N LEU A 266 -8.47 -24.57 17.42
CA LEU A 266 -7.88 -23.29 17.78
C LEU A 266 -7.23 -23.42 19.15
N VAL A 267 -5.95 -23.12 19.25
CA VAL A 267 -5.21 -23.12 20.51
C VAL A 267 -4.80 -21.68 20.83
N VAL A 268 -5.25 -21.20 21.99
CA VAL A 268 -4.79 -19.94 22.59
C VAL A 268 -3.83 -20.31 23.72
N ALA A 269 -2.56 -19.94 23.61
CA ALA A 269 -1.54 -20.18 24.63
C ALA A 269 -1.07 -18.85 25.23
N LEU A 270 -1.18 -18.69 26.54
CA LEU A 270 -0.63 -17.56 27.28
C LEU A 270 0.43 -18.08 28.24
N GLY A 271 1.62 -17.50 28.26
CA GLY A 271 2.71 -17.99 29.09
C GLY A 271 3.82 -16.98 29.29
N VAL A 272 4.88 -17.43 29.98
CA VAL A 272 6.09 -16.65 30.21
C VAL A 272 7.30 -17.41 29.66
N VAL A 273 8.08 -16.76 28.80
CA VAL A 273 9.33 -17.27 28.22
C VAL A 273 10.44 -16.29 28.56
N LYS A 274 11.44 -16.71 29.35
CA LYS A 274 12.46 -15.82 29.92
C LYS A 274 11.81 -14.61 30.64
N ASP A 275 12.05 -13.41 30.16
CA ASP A 275 11.54 -12.12 30.63
C ASP A 275 10.36 -11.60 29.78
N HIS A 276 9.74 -12.46 28.97
CA HIS A 276 8.63 -12.07 28.08
C HIS A 276 7.32 -12.79 28.45
N VAL A 277 6.22 -12.03 28.49
CA VAL A 277 4.86 -12.56 28.44
C VAL A 277 4.53 -12.85 26.98
N VAL A 278 4.05 -14.05 26.69
CA VAL A 278 3.80 -14.53 25.33
C VAL A 278 2.35 -14.95 25.19
N LEU A 279 1.64 -14.32 24.26
CA LEU A 279 0.32 -14.73 23.81
C LEU A 279 0.44 -15.33 22.41
N SER A 280 -0.05 -16.54 22.22
CA SER A 280 -0.04 -17.24 20.94
C SER A 280 -1.44 -17.71 20.60
N ILE A 281 -1.86 -17.54 19.35
CA ILE A 281 -3.14 -17.99 18.81
C ILE A 281 -2.85 -18.75 17.53
N GLY A 282 -3.22 -20.03 17.41
CA GLY A 282 -2.93 -20.82 16.20
C GLY A 282 -3.58 -22.19 16.19
N GLY A 283 -3.20 -23.04 15.23
CA GLY A 283 -3.67 -24.43 15.13
C GLY A 283 -3.10 -25.40 16.18
N GLY A 284 -2.08 -24.97 16.93
CA GLY A 284 -1.30 -25.80 17.83
C GLY A 284 -0.29 -24.98 18.63
N THR A 285 0.76 -25.65 19.13
CA THR A 285 1.82 -25.03 19.96
C THR A 285 3.23 -25.38 19.51
N GLU A 286 3.36 -26.07 18.39
CA GLU A 286 4.61 -26.58 17.85
C GLU A 286 5.61 -25.44 17.59
N HIS A 287 5.12 -24.30 17.09
CA HIS A 287 5.92 -23.10 16.81
C HIS A 287 6.50 -22.45 18.08
N LEU A 288 5.93 -22.72 19.27
CA LEU A 288 6.45 -22.22 20.54
C LEU A 288 7.62 -23.07 21.06
N GLN A 289 7.82 -24.29 20.56
CA GLN A 289 8.88 -25.19 21.05
C GLN A 289 10.28 -24.63 20.77
N ALA A 290 10.46 -24.00 19.62
CA ALA A 290 11.72 -23.36 19.20
C ALA A 290 11.91 -21.95 19.80
N MET A 291 10.89 -21.42 20.49
CA MET A 291 10.95 -20.06 21.00
C MET A 291 11.99 -19.92 22.12
N GLY A 292 12.97 -19.04 21.90
CA GLY A 292 14.05 -18.76 22.84
C GLY A 292 15.05 -19.90 23.04
N THR A 293 15.14 -20.88 22.12
CA THR A 293 16.21 -21.89 22.11
C THR A 293 17.56 -21.28 21.76
N THR A 294 18.64 -21.97 22.13
CA THR A 294 20.01 -21.55 21.73
C THR A 294 20.31 -22.13 20.35
N GLY A 295 20.51 -21.27 19.36
CA GLY A 295 20.54 -21.64 17.93
C GLY A 295 19.15 -21.76 17.33
N GLY A 296 19.01 -21.36 16.05
CA GLY A 296 17.73 -21.32 15.35
C GLY A 296 16.89 -20.06 15.61
N SER A 297 17.52 -18.96 16.07
CA SER A 297 16.87 -17.66 16.18
C SER A 297 16.82 -16.96 14.83
N LEU A 298 15.71 -16.25 14.55
CA LEU A 298 15.63 -15.35 13.40
C LEU A 298 16.74 -14.31 13.43
N LEU A 299 17.10 -13.82 14.62
CA LEU A 299 18.16 -12.85 14.78
C LEU A 299 19.52 -13.38 14.33
N ASP A 300 19.73 -14.69 14.20
CA ASP A 300 20.99 -15.29 13.73
C ASP A 300 21.05 -15.45 12.20
N THR A 301 19.94 -15.26 11.50
CA THR A 301 19.87 -15.45 10.04
C THR A 301 20.65 -14.37 9.29
N GLU A 302 21.07 -14.68 8.05
CA GLU A 302 21.85 -13.74 7.21
C GLU A 302 21.13 -12.40 6.97
N PRO A 303 19.82 -12.34 6.63
CA PRO A 303 19.14 -11.07 6.43
C PRO A 303 19.14 -10.17 7.67
N LEU A 304 19.14 -10.73 8.88
CA LEU A 304 19.13 -9.98 10.13
C LEU A 304 20.52 -9.52 10.58
N LYS A 305 21.57 -9.80 9.80
CA LYS A 305 22.92 -9.29 10.06
C LYS A 305 22.95 -7.77 10.17
N VAL A 306 22.23 -7.08 9.29
CA VAL A 306 22.14 -5.61 9.27
C VAL A 306 21.52 -5.05 10.55
N VAL A 307 20.61 -5.79 11.19
CA VAL A 307 20.03 -5.42 12.49
C VAL A 307 21.03 -5.64 13.62
N ARG A 308 21.79 -6.74 13.58
CA ARG A 308 22.86 -7.01 14.56
C ARG A 308 23.94 -5.94 14.50
N GLU A 309 24.32 -5.51 13.30
CA GLU A 309 25.29 -4.44 13.07
C GLU A 309 24.79 -3.06 13.49
N ALA A 310 23.46 -2.83 13.49
CA ALA A 310 22.83 -1.60 13.92
C ALA A 310 22.40 -1.60 15.40
N ALA A 311 22.73 -2.63 16.18
CA ALA A 311 22.23 -2.80 17.54
C ALA A 311 22.75 -1.74 18.54
N ASP A 312 23.85 -1.07 18.22
CA ASP A 312 24.39 0.06 18.98
C ASP A 312 23.57 1.36 18.78
N LYS A 313 22.76 1.44 17.72
CA LYS A 313 21.79 2.52 17.52
C LYS A 313 20.59 2.34 18.46
N PRO A 314 19.89 3.42 18.84
CA PRO A 314 18.68 3.34 19.65
C PRO A 314 17.47 2.86 18.81
N LEU A 315 17.47 1.58 18.45
CA LEU A 315 16.43 0.96 17.62
C LEU A 315 15.03 1.16 18.22
N SER A 316 14.07 1.56 17.40
CA SER A 316 12.66 1.81 17.77
C SER A 316 11.69 0.82 17.14
N SER A 317 12.04 0.20 16.01
CA SER A 317 11.23 -0.88 15.42
C SER A 317 12.06 -1.79 14.54
N ILE A 318 11.67 -3.06 14.41
CA ILE A 318 12.24 -4.01 13.46
C ILE A 318 11.11 -4.73 12.74
N TRP A 319 11.25 -4.86 11.43
CA TRP A 319 10.30 -5.54 10.56
C TRP A 319 11.05 -6.54 9.70
N TYR A 320 10.44 -7.70 9.49
CA TYR A 320 10.99 -8.76 8.66
C TYR A 320 9.88 -9.46 7.90
N ARG A 321 10.20 -9.82 6.65
CA ARG A 321 9.41 -10.75 5.83
C ARG A 321 10.35 -11.78 5.22
N SER A 322 10.02 -13.05 5.41
CA SER A 322 10.79 -14.15 4.84
C SER A 322 10.67 -14.24 3.32
N LYS A 323 11.70 -14.80 2.70
CA LYS A 323 11.67 -15.19 1.28
C LYS A 323 10.53 -16.18 0.99
N LYS A 324 10.29 -17.14 1.89
CA LYS A 324 9.25 -18.16 1.72
C LYS A 324 7.86 -17.53 1.63
N LEU A 325 7.57 -16.54 2.48
CA LEU A 325 6.31 -15.80 2.43
C LEU A 325 6.24 -14.88 1.21
N ALA A 326 7.31 -14.18 0.84
CA ALA A 326 7.31 -13.34 -0.34
C ALA A 326 7.05 -14.16 -1.63
N LYS A 327 7.62 -15.37 -1.72
CA LYS A 327 7.43 -16.29 -2.85
C LYS A 327 5.99 -16.75 -3.08
N THR A 328 5.12 -16.73 -2.06
CA THR A 328 3.73 -17.15 -2.27
C THR A 328 2.97 -16.23 -3.21
N TRP A 329 3.48 -15.02 -3.44
CA TRP A 329 2.86 -14.00 -4.29
C TRP A 329 3.54 -13.87 -5.67
N GLU A 330 4.62 -14.61 -5.93
CA GLU A 330 5.19 -14.72 -7.29
C GLU A 330 4.23 -15.46 -8.22
N THR A 331 4.29 -15.16 -9.51
CA THR A 331 3.67 -16.00 -10.54
C THR A 331 4.35 -17.37 -10.56
N SER A 332 3.57 -18.44 -10.42
CA SER A 332 4.08 -19.81 -10.38
C SER A 332 3.70 -20.59 -11.65
N PRO A 333 4.38 -21.72 -11.94
CA PRO A 333 4.00 -22.60 -13.05
C PRO A 333 2.54 -23.06 -12.97
N GLU A 334 2.01 -23.22 -11.76
CA GLU A 334 0.61 -23.57 -11.53
C GLU A 334 -0.33 -22.45 -11.99
N ASP A 335 0.00 -21.17 -11.77
CA ASP A 335 -0.82 -20.05 -12.29
C ASP A 335 -0.86 -20.06 -13.82
N ILE A 336 0.26 -20.39 -14.48
CA ILE A 336 0.34 -20.52 -15.94
C ILE A 336 -0.53 -21.69 -16.40
N ALA A 337 -0.48 -22.83 -15.70
CA ALA A 337 -1.32 -23.98 -16.00
C ALA A 337 -2.82 -23.69 -15.78
N GLU A 338 -3.19 -22.92 -14.76
CA GLU A 338 -4.56 -22.46 -14.53
C GLU A 338 -5.04 -21.52 -15.66
N ALA A 339 -4.20 -20.56 -16.06
CA ALA A 339 -4.50 -19.67 -17.18
C ALA A 339 -4.71 -20.46 -18.48
N LYS A 340 -3.87 -21.48 -18.75
CA LYS A 340 -4.05 -22.39 -19.88
C LYS A 340 -5.40 -23.13 -19.82
N LYS A 341 -5.77 -23.70 -18.67
CA LYS A 341 -7.07 -24.37 -18.52
C LYS A 341 -8.25 -23.45 -18.80
N LEU A 342 -8.16 -22.18 -18.38
CA LEU A 342 -9.19 -21.18 -18.70
C LEU A 342 -9.26 -20.94 -20.21
N VAL A 343 -8.12 -20.84 -20.88
CA VAL A 343 -8.05 -20.74 -22.35
C VAL A 343 -8.67 -21.97 -23.02
N THR A 344 -8.33 -23.18 -22.57
CA THR A 344 -8.92 -24.42 -23.09
C THR A 344 -10.44 -24.40 -22.96
N ALA A 345 -10.98 -24.03 -21.79
CA ALA A 345 -12.42 -23.96 -21.56
C ALA A 345 -13.12 -22.91 -22.43
N VAL A 346 -12.50 -21.73 -22.61
CA VAL A 346 -13.01 -20.70 -23.53
C VAL A 346 -12.98 -21.22 -24.97
N ALA A 347 -11.90 -21.87 -25.38
CA ALA A 347 -11.76 -22.41 -26.73
C ALA A 347 -12.79 -23.50 -27.03
N GLU A 348 -13.03 -24.41 -26.08
CA GLU A 348 -14.08 -25.44 -26.17
C GLU A 348 -15.48 -24.83 -26.27
N ALA A 349 -15.80 -23.83 -25.45
CA ALA A 349 -17.09 -23.14 -25.49
C ALA A 349 -17.35 -22.41 -26.82
N ASN A 350 -16.30 -22.02 -27.52
CA ASN A 350 -16.38 -21.36 -28.83
C ASN A 350 -16.09 -22.33 -30.00
N GLU A 351 -16.09 -23.65 -29.74
CA GLU A 351 -15.87 -24.70 -30.73
C GLU A 351 -14.58 -24.54 -31.56
N LEU A 352 -13.53 -23.95 -30.98
CA LEU A 352 -12.24 -23.81 -31.63
C LEU A 352 -11.60 -25.18 -31.91
N SER A 353 -10.85 -25.28 -33.01
CA SER A 353 -10.14 -26.51 -33.37
C SER A 353 -9.06 -26.86 -32.33
N ALA A 354 -8.68 -28.14 -32.24
CA ALA A 354 -7.60 -28.55 -31.33
C ALA A 354 -6.26 -27.85 -31.61
N GLU A 355 -6.00 -27.50 -32.88
CA GLU A 355 -4.82 -26.73 -33.28
C GLU A 355 -4.92 -25.28 -32.80
N ALA A 356 -6.08 -24.63 -32.98
CA ALA A 356 -6.35 -23.30 -32.46
C ALA A 356 -6.26 -23.24 -30.93
N THR A 357 -6.79 -24.22 -30.22
CA THR A 357 -6.69 -24.30 -28.75
C THR A 357 -5.22 -24.41 -28.31
N ALA A 358 -4.42 -25.24 -28.98
CA ALA A 358 -3.00 -25.38 -28.67
C ALA A 358 -2.21 -24.07 -28.93
N ASP A 359 -2.55 -23.36 -30.01
CA ASP A 359 -1.96 -22.04 -30.31
C ASP A 359 -2.33 -20.99 -29.25
N ALA A 360 -3.60 -20.96 -28.82
CA ALA A 360 -4.06 -20.06 -27.76
C ALA A 360 -3.37 -20.34 -26.42
N GLU A 361 -3.23 -21.61 -26.05
CA GLU A 361 -2.51 -22.03 -24.84
C GLU A 361 -1.04 -21.60 -24.88
N LYS A 362 -0.39 -21.73 -26.04
CA LYS A 362 1.00 -21.30 -26.25
C LYS A 362 1.13 -19.78 -26.18
N LEU A 363 0.17 -19.02 -26.70
CA LEU A 363 0.15 -17.56 -26.62
C LEU A 363 0.10 -17.09 -25.17
N VAL A 364 -0.80 -17.66 -24.37
CA VAL A 364 -0.92 -17.33 -22.93
C VAL A 364 0.30 -17.81 -22.14
N GLU A 365 0.88 -18.97 -22.48
CA GLU A 365 2.14 -19.41 -21.88
C GLU A 365 3.28 -18.43 -22.11
N ASN A 366 3.45 -17.99 -23.35
CA ASN A 366 4.51 -17.04 -23.72
C ASN A 366 4.30 -15.70 -23.02
N LEU A 367 3.06 -15.19 -22.99
CA LEU A 367 2.72 -13.96 -22.27
C LEU A 367 3.05 -14.07 -20.78
N MET A 368 2.52 -15.10 -20.12
CA MET A 368 2.65 -15.26 -18.68
C MET A 368 4.10 -15.55 -18.28
N SER A 369 4.82 -16.36 -19.06
CA SER A 369 6.24 -16.65 -18.81
C SER A 369 7.11 -15.42 -19.06
N GLY A 370 6.83 -14.66 -20.11
CA GLY A 370 7.51 -13.40 -20.42
C GLY A 370 7.22 -12.29 -19.41
N TYR A 371 6.01 -12.27 -18.85
CA TYR A 371 5.66 -11.38 -17.73
C TYR A 371 6.37 -11.82 -16.45
N ALA A 372 6.28 -13.11 -16.09
CA ALA A 372 6.87 -13.66 -14.87
C ALA A 372 8.40 -13.51 -14.83
N SER A 373 9.10 -13.66 -15.95
CA SER A 373 10.57 -13.49 -16.02
C SER A 373 11.02 -12.05 -15.71
N ARG A 374 10.14 -11.08 -15.93
CA ARG A 374 10.38 -9.64 -15.69
C ARG A 374 9.91 -9.18 -14.33
N MET A 375 9.06 -9.96 -13.66
CA MET A 375 8.59 -9.62 -12.33
C MET A 375 9.72 -9.75 -11.31
N PRO A 376 9.67 -8.96 -10.21
CA PRO A 376 10.64 -9.10 -9.14
C PRO A 376 10.65 -10.52 -8.59
N THR A 377 11.85 -11.12 -8.55
CA THR A 377 12.03 -12.40 -7.85
C THR A 377 12.11 -12.13 -6.36
N ALA A 378 11.22 -12.73 -5.58
CA ALA A 378 11.09 -12.60 -4.14
C ALA A 378 12.39 -12.90 -3.40
N GLY A 379 12.82 -11.91 -2.63
CA GLY A 379 13.83 -12.03 -1.59
C GLY A 379 13.23 -11.84 -0.18
N PRO A 380 14.02 -12.13 0.87
CA PRO A 380 13.71 -11.61 2.19
C PRO A 380 13.70 -10.08 2.17
N TRP A 381 13.02 -9.51 3.15
CA TRP A 381 12.96 -8.06 3.36
C TRP A 381 13.10 -7.76 4.85
N VAL A 382 13.93 -6.78 5.18
CA VAL A 382 14.17 -6.33 6.55
C VAL A 382 14.07 -4.81 6.58
N ALA A 383 13.37 -4.26 7.55
CA ALA A 383 13.45 -2.84 7.84
C ALA A 383 13.65 -2.61 9.33
N TYR A 384 14.44 -1.60 9.68
CA TYR A 384 14.55 -1.17 11.07
C TYR A 384 14.56 0.36 11.15
N SER A 385 14.07 0.88 12.27
CA SER A 385 14.12 2.30 12.59
C SER A 385 14.85 2.52 13.90
N TYR A 386 15.39 3.72 14.09
CA TYR A 386 16.06 4.15 15.31
C TYR A 386 15.80 5.62 15.58
N LEU A 387 15.89 6.00 16.85
CA LEU A 387 15.81 7.38 17.27
C LEU A 387 17.08 8.15 16.88
N THR A 388 16.90 9.40 16.52
CA THR A 388 17.98 10.38 16.31
C THR A 388 17.79 11.54 17.29
N ASP A 389 18.73 12.49 17.30
CA ASP A 389 18.60 13.71 18.10
C ASP A 389 17.41 14.58 17.65
N THR A 390 17.02 14.48 16.38
CA THR A 390 16.01 15.34 15.76
C THR A 390 14.82 14.56 15.20
N GLY A 391 14.51 13.35 15.68
CA GLY A 391 13.39 12.53 15.17
C GLY A 391 13.77 11.07 14.91
N TYR A 392 13.42 10.52 13.74
CA TYR A 392 13.68 9.13 13.37
C TYR A 392 14.54 8.99 12.13
N ALA A 393 15.27 7.88 12.07
CA ALA A 393 15.84 7.39 10.82
C ALA A 393 15.67 5.87 10.73
N GLY A 394 15.84 5.33 9.54
CA GLY A 394 15.73 3.90 9.34
C GLY A 394 16.32 3.44 8.03
N GLU A 395 16.43 2.12 7.92
CA GLU A 395 16.93 1.45 6.73
C GLU A 395 15.99 0.31 6.35
N GLU A 396 15.76 0.17 5.07
CA GLU A 396 15.01 -0.90 4.43
C GLU A 396 15.94 -1.65 3.49
N TRP A 397 16.03 -2.95 3.67
CA TRP A 397 16.87 -3.87 2.93
C TRP A 397 15.99 -4.86 2.17
N ASN A 398 16.06 -4.84 0.84
CA ASN A 398 15.27 -5.67 -0.04
C ASN A 398 16.18 -6.51 -0.94
N TRP A 399 16.16 -7.83 -0.71
CA TRP A 399 16.94 -8.82 -1.47
C TRP A 399 16.17 -9.40 -2.66
N SER A 400 15.06 -8.77 -3.06
CA SER A 400 14.36 -9.15 -4.29
C SER A 400 15.21 -8.78 -5.50
N LYS A 401 15.19 -9.64 -6.52
CA LYS A 401 15.93 -9.45 -7.78
C LYS A 401 15.02 -8.94 -8.88
N ASN A 402 15.59 -8.49 -9.99
CA ASN A 402 14.86 -7.95 -11.15
C ASN A 402 13.99 -6.74 -10.77
N LEU A 403 14.47 -5.91 -9.84
CA LEU A 403 13.86 -4.61 -9.59
C LEU A 403 14.36 -3.63 -10.65
N PRO A 404 13.50 -2.74 -11.18
CA PRO A 404 13.85 -1.86 -12.29
C PRO A 404 14.67 -0.64 -11.81
N TRP A 405 15.66 -0.83 -10.94
CA TRP A 405 16.47 0.23 -10.34
C TRP A 405 17.85 0.28 -10.98
N ASP A 406 18.30 1.46 -11.44
CA ASP A 406 19.69 1.67 -11.87
C ASP A 406 20.42 2.62 -10.91
N GLY A 407 21.13 2.02 -9.96
CA GLY A 407 22.02 2.72 -9.03
C GLY A 407 23.47 2.85 -9.50
N SER A 408 23.77 2.61 -10.79
CA SER A 408 25.17 2.56 -11.28
C SER A 408 25.82 3.93 -11.50
N LYS A 409 25.01 5.01 -11.56
CA LYS A 409 25.45 6.38 -11.85
C LYS A 409 24.74 7.40 -10.93
N PRO A 410 25.25 8.63 -10.77
CA PRO A 410 24.56 9.66 -10.00
C PRO A 410 23.22 10.07 -10.60
N LEU A 411 22.29 10.56 -9.77
CA LEU A 411 21.07 11.24 -10.24
C LEU A 411 21.44 12.67 -10.65
N ALA A 412 21.80 12.86 -11.92
CA ALA A 412 22.09 14.17 -12.50
C ALA A 412 20.80 14.91 -12.89
N PHE A 413 19.97 15.25 -11.90
CA PHE A 413 18.63 15.81 -12.11
C PHE A 413 18.50 17.19 -11.46
N ASP A 414 18.47 18.24 -12.27
CA ASP A 414 18.37 19.63 -11.80
C ASP A 414 17.03 20.28 -12.18
N TYR A 415 15.99 19.50 -12.44
CA TYR A 415 14.72 20.01 -12.98
C TYR A 415 13.59 19.94 -11.94
N PHE A 416 13.84 20.49 -10.75
CA PHE A 416 12.91 20.48 -9.61
C PHE A 416 12.22 21.82 -9.35
N GLY A 417 12.65 22.90 -10.02
CA GLY A 417 12.07 24.24 -9.84
C GLY A 417 12.51 24.95 -8.56
N GLY A 418 13.60 24.51 -7.92
CA GLY A 418 14.16 25.12 -6.71
C GLY A 418 13.60 24.54 -5.42
N ASP A 419 12.46 25.08 -4.96
CA ASP A 419 11.87 24.80 -3.64
C ASP A 419 10.43 24.23 -3.74
N PRO A 420 10.24 23.06 -4.39
CA PRO A 420 8.98 22.33 -4.31
C PRO A 420 8.74 21.85 -2.88
N PHE A 421 7.48 21.57 -2.50
CA PHE A 421 7.23 20.99 -1.19
C PHE A 421 7.41 19.46 -1.20
N ALA A 422 7.36 18.80 -2.36
CA ALA A 422 7.76 17.40 -2.49
C ALA A 422 8.45 17.13 -3.83
N ALA A 423 9.48 16.29 -3.79
CA ALA A 423 10.19 15.83 -4.97
C ALA A 423 10.60 14.37 -4.82
N VAL A 424 10.45 13.59 -5.87
CA VAL A 424 10.99 12.24 -6.00
C VAL A 424 11.77 12.19 -7.30
N ALA A 425 12.95 11.60 -7.29
CA ALA A 425 13.70 11.30 -8.51
C ALA A 425 14.27 9.89 -8.42
N PHE A 426 14.20 9.15 -9.52
CA PHE A 426 14.77 7.82 -9.60
C PHE A 426 15.31 7.54 -11.00
N ARG A 427 16.20 6.55 -11.09
CA ARG A 427 16.65 6.00 -12.36
C ARG A 427 16.16 4.56 -12.48
N ALA A 428 15.48 4.29 -13.58
CA ALA A 428 15.11 2.95 -13.97
C ALA A 428 16.08 2.38 -15.02
N GLU A 429 16.24 1.06 -15.01
CA GLU A 429 16.90 0.37 -16.12
C GLU A 429 16.02 0.46 -17.38
N THR A 430 16.60 0.97 -18.46
CA THR A 430 15.95 1.06 -19.77
C THR A 430 16.31 -0.21 -20.55
N ASP A 431 15.37 -1.14 -20.67
CA ASP A 431 15.56 -2.41 -21.40
C ASP A 431 14.70 -2.45 -22.67
N PRO A 432 15.29 -2.20 -23.86
CA PRO A 432 14.58 -2.29 -25.14
C PRO A 432 13.97 -3.68 -25.41
N GLU A 433 14.54 -4.76 -24.85
CA GLU A 433 14.00 -6.12 -25.05
C GLU A 433 12.62 -6.30 -24.41
N GLN A 434 12.30 -5.51 -23.37
CA GLN A 434 10.95 -5.50 -22.79
C GLN A 434 9.92 -4.97 -23.78
N PHE A 435 10.25 -3.86 -24.47
CA PHE A 435 9.39 -3.31 -25.50
C PHE A 435 9.22 -4.28 -26.67
N GLU A 436 10.31 -4.87 -27.17
CA GLU A 436 10.23 -5.84 -28.27
C GLU A 436 9.40 -7.08 -27.92
N SER A 437 9.42 -7.50 -26.65
CA SER A 437 8.61 -8.63 -26.22
C SER A 437 7.12 -8.33 -26.14
N LEU A 438 6.75 -7.10 -25.76
CA LEU A 438 5.37 -6.63 -25.83
C LEU A 438 4.90 -6.59 -27.30
N VAL A 439 5.72 -6.04 -28.19
CA VAL A 439 5.42 -5.99 -29.63
C VAL A 439 5.24 -7.40 -30.19
N THR A 440 6.17 -8.31 -29.90
CA THR A 440 6.10 -9.71 -30.32
C THR A 440 4.81 -10.38 -29.83
N TRP A 441 4.42 -10.13 -28.58
CA TRP A 441 3.18 -10.67 -28.04
C TRP A 441 1.93 -10.15 -28.76
N ILE A 442 1.85 -8.84 -29.01
CA ILE A 442 0.73 -8.24 -29.77
C ILE A 442 0.68 -8.83 -31.19
N SER A 443 1.82 -9.00 -31.85
CA SER A 443 1.90 -9.64 -33.17
C SER A 443 1.43 -11.09 -33.13
N SER A 444 1.85 -11.89 -32.14
CA SER A 444 1.39 -13.27 -31.99
C SER A 444 -0.10 -13.38 -31.70
N LEU A 445 -0.68 -12.45 -30.92
CA LEU A 445 -2.12 -12.39 -30.69
C LEU A 445 -2.88 -12.08 -31.99
N ARG A 446 -2.39 -11.11 -32.77
CA ARG A 446 -2.97 -10.77 -34.08
C ARG A 446 -2.92 -11.95 -35.04
N GLU A 447 -1.77 -12.62 -35.17
CA GLU A 447 -1.62 -13.84 -35.99
C GLU A 447 -2.59 -14.94 -35.56
N PHE A 448 -2.75 -15.15 -34.25
CA PHE A 448 -3.72 -16.10 -33.72
C PHE A 448 -5.15 -15.76 -34.16
N ILE A 449 -5.59 -14.51 -34.00
CA ILE A 449 -6.92 -14.07 -34.41
C ILE A 449 -7.11 -14.27 -35.93
N THR A 450 -6.15 -13.87 -36.75
CA THR A 450 -6.20 -14.02 -38.21
C THR A 450 -6.35 -15.48 -38.63
N ASN A 451 -5.54 -16.38 -38.05
CA ASN A 451 -5.47 -17.76 -38.50
C ASN A 451 -6.61 -18.64 -37.96
N ASN A 452 -7.12 -18.32 -36.76
CA ASN A 452 -7.99 -19.23 -36.01
C ASN A 452 -9.39 -18.69 -35.73
N ILE A 453 -9.61 -17.37 -35.80
CA ILE A 453 -10.89 -16.75 -35.44
C ILE A 453 -11.51 -16.06 -36.66
N ALA A 454 -10.77 -15.18 -37.33
CA ALA A 454 -11.29 -14.35 -38.40
C ALA A 454 -11.89 -15.18 -39.53
N SER A 455 -11.21 -16.24 -39.99
CA SER A 455 -11.68 -17.06 -41.13
C SER A 455 -12.98 -17.83 -40.89
N SER A 456 -13.39 -18.02 -39.63
CA SER A 456 -14.62 -18.72 -39.24
C SER A 456 -15.69 -17.80 -38.66
N ALA A 457 -15.39 -16.51 -38.51
CA ALA A 457 -16.36 -15.52 -38.06
C ALA A 457 -17.42 -15.25 -39.13
N ASP A 458 -18.55 -14.65 -38.76
CA ASP A 458 -19.57 -14.21 -39.71
C ASP A 458 -19.03 -13.12 -40.66
N GLU A 459 -19.75 -12.86 -41.76
CA GLU A 459 -19.31 -11.92 -42.80
C GLU A 459 -19.08 -10.50 -42.27
N ASP A 460 -19.87 -10.06 -41.28
CA ASP A 460 -19.74 -8.72 -40.69
C ASP A 460 -18.50 -8.64 -39.79
N ALA A 461 -18.26 -9.66 -38.97
CA ALA A 461 -17.07 -9.79 -38.13
C ALA A 461 -15.79 -9.94 -38.97
N GLN A 462 -15.82 -10.73 -40.05
CA GLN A 462 -14.73 -10.84 -41.02
C GLN A 462 -14.41 -9.48 -41.63
N LYS A 463 -15.43 -8.78 -42.13
CA LYS A 463 -15.27 -7.45 -42.73
C LYS A 463 -14.77 -6.42 -41.72
N ASN A 464 -15.24 -6.46 -40.48
CA ASN A 464 -14.75 -5.58 -39.41
C ASN A 464 -13.28 -5.85 -39.07
N PHE A 465 -12.88 -7.13 -39.02
CA PHE A 465 -11.49 -7.51 -38.80
C PHE A 465 -10.60 -7.11 -39.98
N GLU A 466 -11.01 -7.36 -41.22
CA GLU A 466 -10.32 -6.88 -42.42
C GLU A 466 -10.15 -5.36 -42.41
N THR A 467 -11.20 -4.63 -42.03
CA THR A 467 -11.16 -3.17 -41.89
C THR A 467 -10.17 -2.73 -40.82
N PHE A 468 -10.13 -3.42 -39.67
CA PHE A 468 -9.14 -3.19 -38.62
C PHE A 468 -7.70 -3.44 -39.13
N GLU A 469 -7.48 -4.56 -39.81
CA GLU A 469 -6.18 -4.95 -40.37
C GLU A 469 -5.69 -3.98 -41.44
N GLU A 470 -6.59 -3.48 -42.28
CA GLU A 470 -6.28 -2.54 -43.36
C GLU A 470 -6.05 -1.13 -42.85
N LYS A 471 -6.87 -0.65 -41.89
CA LYS A 471 -6.91 0.76 -41.52
C LYS A 471 -6.31 1.09 -40.15
N VAL A 472 -6.43 0.20 -39.17
CA VAL A 472 -6.02 0.48 -37.77
C VAL A 472 -4.67 -0.16 -37.43
N ALA A 473 -4.45 -1.42 -37.80
CA ALA A 473 -3.20 -2.11 -37.51
C ALA A 473 -1.93 -1.39 -38.03
N PRO A 474 -1.93 -0.74 -39.22
CA PRO A 474 -0.78 0.04 -39.66
C PRO A 474 -0.46 1.23 -38.74
N LEU A 475 -1.47 1.85 -38.13
CA LEU A 475 -1.28 2.93 -37.17
C LEU A 475 -0.58 2.43 -35.89
N GLY A 476 -0.93 1.23 -35.44
CA GLY A 476 -0.24 0.57 -34.33
C GLY A 476 1.25 0.28 -34.61
N GLU A 477 1.58 -0.10 -35.84
CA GLU A 477 2.97 -0.28 -36.28
C GLU A 477 3.71 1.07 -36.34
N GLU A 478 3.08 2.13 -36.86
CA GLU A 478 3.65 3.48 -36.85
C GLU A 478 3.95 3.96 -35.42
N LEU A 479 3.03 3.74 -34.46
CA LEU A 479 3.27 4.03 -33.04
C LEU A 479 4.46 3.25 -32.49
N THR A 480 4.49 1.95 -32.79
CA THR A 480 5.56 1.05 -32.33
C THR A 480 6.93 1.50 -32.85
N GLN A 481 7.00 1.89 -34.13
CA GLN A 481 8.21 2.44 -34.73
C GLN A 481 8.61 3.79 -34.12
N THR A 482 7.64 4.64 -33.79
CA THR A 482 7.87 5.92 -33.11
C THR A 482 8.50 5.69 -31.73
N ILE A 483 7.93 4.78 -30.92
CA ILE A 483 8.50 4.44 -29.61
C ILE A 483 9.92 3.87 -29.75
N ARG A 484 10.10 2.89 -30.65
CA ARG A 484 11.37 2.20 -30.88
C ARG A 484 12.49 3.14 -31.32
N LYS A 485 12.20 3.99 -32.30
CA LYS A 485 13.22 4.83 -32.97
C LYS A 485 13.41 6.17 -32.30
N LYS A 486 12.38 6.69 -31.62
CA LYS A 486 12.39 8.06 -31.10
C LYS A 486 12.39 8.10 -29.57
N PHE A 487 11.37 7.54 -28.91
CA PHE A 487 11.27 7.66 -27.45
C PHE A 487 12.30 6.83 -26.67
N ILE A 488 12.51 5.55 -27.02
CA ILE A 488 13.49 4.70 -26.31
C ILE A 488 14.90 5.31 -26.35
N PRO A 489 15.44 5.76 -27.51
CA PRO A 489 16.74 6.40 -27.54
C PRO A 489 16.77 7.77 -26.84
N ALA A 490 15.71 8.57 -26.96
CA ALA A 490 15.63 9.89 -26.33
C ALA A 490 15.57 9.84 -24.79
N LEU A 491 15.07 8.73 -24.22
CA LEU A 491 14.90 8.52 -22.77
C LEU A 491 15.90 7.51 -22.19
N LYS A 492 17.01 7.25 -22.90
CA LYS A 492 17.96 6.18 -22.58
C LYS A 492 18.53 6.27 -21.16
N SER A 493 18.67 7.46 -20.60
CA SER A 493 19.17 7.74 -19.25
C SER A 493 18.26 7.19 -18.14
N GLY A 494 16.98 6.93 -18.45
CA GLY A 494 16.02 6.29 -17.54
C GLY A 494 15.66 7.10 -16.30
N GLN A 495 16.04 8.38 -16.25
CA GLN A 495 15.78 9.24 -15.09
C GLN A 495 14.39 9.88 -15.17
N ILE A 496 13.64 9.73 -14.07
CA ILE A 496 12.28 10.23 -13.91
C ILE A 496 12.21 11.01 -12.60
N GLY A 497 11.63 12.20 -12.67
CA GLY A 497 11.28 13.05 -11.55
C GLY A 497 9.78 13.18 -11.39
N PHE A 498 9.31 13.28 -10.15
CA PHE A 498 7.97 13.68 -9.79
C PHE A 498 8.05 14.86 -8.83
N VAL A 499 7.36 15.95 -9.14
CA VAL A 499 7.44 17.21 -8.39
C VAL A 499 6.04 17.65 -7.99
N LEU A 500 5.89 18.03 -6.73
CA LEU A 500 4.71 18.75 -6.23
C LEU A 500 5.15 20.12 -5.74
N ASP A 501 4.58 21.17 -6.33
CA ASP A 501 4.71 22.54 -5.84
C ASP A 501 3.35 23.22 -5.68
N SER A 502 3.37 24.42 -5.10
CA SER A 502 2.20 25.24 -4.83
C SER A 502 2.43 26.72 -5.14
N LYS A 503 3.25 27.01 -6.17
CA LYS A 503 3.63 28.40 -6.50
C LYS A 503 2.51 29.18 -7.19
N THR A 504 1.49 28.48 -7.68
CA THR A 504 0.27 29.07 -8.26
C THR A 504 -0.86 29.03 -7.24
N SER A 505 -1.84 29.93 -7.38
CA SER A 505 -3.03 29.97 -6.53
C SER A 505 -4.31 30.11 -7.33
N THR A 506 -5.43 29.67 -6.76
CA THR A 506 -6.78 29.79 -7.31
C THR A 506 -7.71 30.40 -6.27
N THR A 507 -8.69 31.18 -6.69
CA THR A 507 -9.82 31.55 -5.83
C THR A 507 -10.99 30.58 -5.98
N ARG A 508 -10.97 29.70 -6.99
CA ARG A 508 -12.06 28.77 -7.29
C ARG A 508 -11.56 27.63 -8.16
N LEU A 509 -11.32 26.47 -7.55
CA LEU A 509 -10.80 25.29 -8.26
C LEU A 509 -11.78 24.71 -9.26
N GLN A 510 -13.09 24.77 -8.95
CA GLN A 510 -14.13 24.19 -9.77
C GLN A 510 -15.41 25.05 -9.70
N GLU A 511 -16.12 25.18 -10.81
CA GLU A 511 -17.25 26.09 -11.01
C GLU A 511 -18.47 25.81 -10.12
N THR A 512 -18.64 24.61 -9.59
CA THR A 512 -19.72 24.26 -8.64
C THR A 512 -19.34 24.62 -7.21
N LEU A 513 -18.07 24.91 -6.93
CA LEU A 513 -17.63 25.40 -5.64
C LEU A 513 -17.82 26.93 -5.58
N PRO A 514 -18.15 27.48 -4.39
CA PRO A 514 -18.10 28.91 -4.14
C PRO A 514 -16.72 29.51 -4.44
N THR A 515 -16.69 30.82 -4.62
CA THR A 515 -15.43 31.54 -4.77
C THR A 515 -14.83 31.81 -3.38
N SER A 516 -13.56 31.50 -3.17
CA SER A 516 -12.82 31.93 -1.99
C SER A 516 -12.42 33.40 -2.11
N SER A 517 -12.69 34.18 -1.07
CA SER A 517 -12.20 35.57 -0.95
C SER A 517 -10.67 35.67 -0.78
N GLU A 518 -10.04 34.60 -0.31
CA GLU A 518 -8.59 34.48 -0.13
C GLU A 518 -8.02 33.48 -1.15
N PRO A 519 -6.86 33.77 -1.79
CA PRO A 519 -6.26 32.85 -2.74
C PRO A 519 -5.85 31.55 -2.06
N LEU A 520 -6.24 30.42 -2.66
CA LEU A 520 -5.93 29.07 -2.21
C LEU A 520 -4.73 28.53 -3.00
N PRO A 521 -3.70 27.94 -2.34
CA PRO A 521 -2.58 27.35 -3.06
C PRO A 521 -3.04 26.21 -3.98
N LEU A 522 -2.66 26.27 -5.25
CA LEU A 522 -2.96 25.22 -6.23
C LEU A 522 -1.87 24.16 -6.18
N VAL A 523 -2.22 22.92 -5.81
CA VAL A 523 -1.28 21.80 -5.85
C VAL A 523 -1.03 21.42 -7.31
N ALA A 524 0.20 21.63 -7.76
CA ALA A 524 0.61 21.36 -9.14
C ALA A 524 1.50 20.10 -9.18
N PRO A 525 0.99 18.97 -9.69
CA PRO A 525 1.81 17.79 -9.95
C PRO A 525 2.49 17.86 -11.32
N ALA A 526 3.75 17.44 -11.37
CA ALA A 526 4.48 17.28 -12.61
C ALA A 526 5.33 16.00 -12.64
N ILE A 527 5.40 15.39 -13.83
CA ILE A 527 6.38 14.37 -14.18
C ILE A 527 7.46 15.03 -15.02
N VAL A 528 8.71 14.77 -14.70
CA VAL A 528 9.86 15.29 -15.43
C VAL A 528 10.69 14.12 -15.93
N LEU A 529 11.00 14.09 -17.22
CA LEU A 529 11.81 13.07 -17.86
C LEU A 529 13.15 13.68 -18.28
N SER A 530 14.26 13.02 -17.96
CA SER A 530 15.56 13.38 -18.53
C SER A 530 15.61 13.01 -20.00
N LEU A 531 16.14 13.90 -20.84
CA LEU A 531 16.28 13.71 -22.28
C LEU A 531 17.75 13.57 -22.66
N ASP A 532 18.09 12.45 -23.30
CA ASP A 532 19.37 12.27 -23.98
C ASP A 532 19.36 12.89 -25.39
N ASP A 533 18.18 13.01 -26.01
CA ASP A 533 17.97 13.66 -27.30
C ASP A 533 16.61 14.37 -27.35
N SER A 534 16.62 15.68 -27.10
CA SER A 534 15.39 16.50 -27.12
C SER A 534 14.77 16.64 -28.51
N THR A 535 15.60 16.63 -29.56
CA THR A 535 15.11 16.77 -30.94
C THR A 535 14.31 15.53 -31.31
N LEU A 536 14.90 14.37 -31.05
CA LEU A 536 14.27 13.08 -31.31
C LEU A 536 12.99 12.90 -30.48
N PHE A 537 12.97 13.37 -29.23
CA PHE A 537 11.77 13.38 -28.39
C PHE A 537 10.65 14.24 -28.98
N ARG A 538 10.96 15.47 -29.41
CA ARG A 538 9.99 16.38 -30.05
C ARG A 538 9.45 15.79 -31.34
N GLU A 539 10.33 15.24 -32.18
CA GLU A 539 9.92 14.51 -33.38
C GLU A 539 9.01 13.31 -33.06
N GLY A 540 9.19 12.66 -31.91
CA GLY A 540 8.33 11.57 -31.46
C GLY A 540 6.95 12.06 -31.06
N LEU A 541 6.86 13.18 -30.33
CA LEU A 541 5.58 13.82 -30.00
C LEU A 541 4.82 14.26 -31.25
N SER A 542 5.50 14.90 -32.20
CA SER A 542 4.89 15.31 -33.48
C SER A 542 4.32 14.11 -34.25
N ASP A 543 5.05 12.98 -34.30
CA ASP A 543 4.55 11.75 -34.92
C ASP A 543 3.30 11.21 -34.22
N VAL A 544 3.27 11.22 -32.88
CA VAL A 544 2.10 10.76 -32.10
C VAL A 544 0.87 11.64 -32.33
N PHE A 545 1.04 12.97 -32.39
CA PHE A 545 -0.08 13.88 -32.73
C PHE A 545 -0.59 13.64 -34.15
N ALA A 546 0.30 13.54 -35.14
CA ALA A 546 -0.08 13.23 -36.51
C ALA A 546 -0.75 11.86 -36.62
N LEU A 547 -0.31 10.87 -35.84
CA LEU A 547 -0.93 9.55 -35.78
C LEU A 547 -2.35 9.60 -35.19
N SER A 548 -2.57 10.48 -34.21
CA SER A 548 -3.88 10.68 -33.60
C SER A 548 -4.89 11.28 -34.59
N ASP A 549 -4.46 12.22 -35.45
CA ASP A 549 -5.30 12.75 -36.53
C ASP A 549 -5.63 11.69 -37.59
N LYS A 550 -4.66 10.83 -37.93
CA LYS A 550 -4.90 9.67 -38.80
C LYS A 550 -5.92 8.72 -38.18
N LEU A 551 -5.80 8.42 -36.88
CA LEU A 551 -6.72 7.55 -36.17
C LEU A 551 -8.15 8.13 -36.17
N LEU A 552 -8.32 9.42 -35.88
CA LEU A 552 -9.63 10.08 -35.95
C LEU A 552 -10.25 10.00 -37.34
N SER A 553 -9.43 10.15 -38.38
CA SER A 553 -9.87 10.05 -39.77
C SER A 553 -10.32 8.62 -40.09
N VAL A 554 -9.55 7.61 -39.66
CA VAL A 554 -9.90 6.20 -39.81
C VAL A 554 -11.20 5.86 -39.08
N ILE A 555 -11.38 6.33 -37.84
CA ILE A 555 -12.62 6.09 -37.08
C ILE A 555 -13.83 6.62 -37.85
N ARG A 556 -13.75 7.83 -38.41
CA ARG A 556 -14.84 8.43 -39.21
C ARG A 556 -15.12 7.71 -40.52
N GLU A 557 -14.09 7.13 -41.13
CA GLU A 557 -14.27 6.31 -42.33
C GLU A 557 -14.95 4.97 -42.02
N ILE A 558 -14.78 4.45 -40.80
CA ILE A 558 -15.40 3.21 -40.36
C ILE A 558 -16.84 3.46 -39.92
N ASP A 559 -17.05 4.50 -39.10
CA ASP A 559 -18.34 4.92 -38.59
C ASP A 559 -18.39 6.45 -38.50
N GLU A 560 -19.17 7.07 -39.38
CA GLU A 560 -19.31 8.53 -39.50
C GLU A 560 -19.93 9.16 -38.23
N ASP A 561 -20.73 8.40 -37.48
CA ASP A 561 -21.44 8.86 -36.29
C ASP A 561 -20.66 8.60 -34.98
N ALA A 562 -19.58 7.80 -35.01
CA ALA A 562 -18.81 7.44 -33.82
C ALA A 562 -18.13 8.64 -33.13
N ILE A 563 -17.72 9.63 -33.93
CA ILE A 563 -17.11 10.87 -33.44
C ILE A 563 -17.75 12.04 -34.20
N PRO A 564 -18.26 13.08 -33.51
CA PRO A 564 -18.82 14.25 -34.18
C PRO A 564 -17.86 14.79 -35.25
N SER A 565 -18.38 15.07 -36.44
CA SER A 565 -17.58 15.54 -37.59
C SER A 565 -16.76 16.80 -37.28
N GLU A 566 -17.31 17.63 -36.37
CA GLU A 566 -16.75 18.89 -35.88
C GLU A 566 -15.61 18.69 -34.85
N TYR A 567 -15.55 17.54 -34.17
CA TYR A 567 -14.54 17.29 -33.14
C TYR A 567 -13.14 17.25 -33.75
N ARG A 568 -12.17 17.89 -33.11
CA ARG A 568 -10.75 17.78 -33.43
C ARG A 568 -9.99 17.71 -32.12
N ILE A 569 -8.82 17.08 -32.15
CA ILE A 569 -7.87 17.27 -31.05
C ILE A 569 -7.53 18.77 -31.06
N PRO A 570 -7.76 19.50 -29.95
CA PRO A 570 -7.47 20.92 -29.92
C PRO A 570 -5.99 21.16 -30.18
N ASP A 571 -5.69 22.15 -31.01
CA ASP A 571 -4.32 22.64 -31.15
C ASP A 571 -3.87 23.19 -29.79
N PRO A 572 -2.65 22.87 -29.34
CA PRO A 572 -2.13 23.44 -28.12
C PRO A 572 -1.87 24.93 -28.28
N GLU A 573 -2.00 25.67 -27.19
CA GLU A 573 -1.36 26.98 -27.08
C GLU A 573 0.15 26.78 -26.93
N GLU A 574 0.91 27.22 -27.93
CA GLU A 574 2.37 27.16 -27.93
C GLU A 574 2.96 28.43 -27.33
N GLN A 575 3.90 28.24 -26.40
CA GLN A 575 4.64 29.32 -25.80
C GLN A 575 6.14 29.02 -25.73
N ASP A 576 6.91 29.84 -26.42
CA ASP A 576 8.36 29.83 -26.30
C ASP A 576 8.82 30.42 -24.97
N THR A 577 9.81 29.77 -24.38
CA THR A 577 10.48 30.21 -23.15
C THR A 577 11.99 30.22 -23.34
N PRO A 578 12.77 30.88 -22.47
CA PRO A 578 14.23 30.83 -22.55
C PRO A 578 14.82 29.42 -22.46
N ASP A 579 14.11 28.48 -21.81
CA ASP A 579 14.61 27.14 -21.49
C ASP A 579 13.97 26.02 -22.34
N GLY A 580 13.08 26.37 -23.29
CA GLY A 580 12.36 25.41 -24.13
C GLY A 580 11.02 25.95 -24.63
N SER A 581 10.13 25.07 -25.05
CA SER A 581 8.78 25.44 -25.49
C SER A 581 7.76 24.69 -24.64
N VAL A 582 6.63 25.31 -24.35
CA VAL A 582 5.51 24.73 -23.59
C VAL A 582 4.27 24.74 -24.48
N TRP A 583 3.63 23.57 -24.60
CA TRP A 583 2.37 23.37 -25.28
C TRP A 583 1.29 23.07 -24.24
N SER A 584 0.24 23.88 -24.21
CA SER A 584 -0.83 23.76 -23.21
C SER A 584 -2.17 23.45 -23.88
N PHE A 585 -2.91 22.50 -23.34
CA PHE A 585 -4.22 22.08 -23.83
C PHE A 585 -5.29 22.51 -22.84
N ALA A 586 -6.16 23.40 -23.27
CA ALA A 586 -7.32 23.81 -22.49
C ALA A 586 -8.25 22.61 -22.25
N LEU A 587 -8.94 22.63 -21.11
CA LEU A 587 -9.96 21.66 -20.73
C LEU A 587 -11.33 22.34 -20.78
N PRO A 588 -11.86 22.65 -21.98
CA PRO A 588 -13.15 23.32 -22.10
C PRO A 588 -14.25 22.47 -21.45
N GLU A 589 -15.26 23.13 -20.89
CA GLU A 589 -16.42 22.49 -20.24
C GLU A 589 -16.08 21.59 -19.03
N SER A 590 -14.84 21.58 -18.57
CA SER A 590 -14.45 20.85 -17.34
C SER A 590 -14.96 21.53 -16.05
N GLY A 591 -15.27 22.81 -16.14
CA GLY A 591 -15.59 23.66 -15.00
C GLY A 591 -14.41 23.87 -14.04
N LEU A 592 -13.18 23.47 -14.41
CA LEU A 592 -11.97 23.70 -13.61
C LEU A 592 -11.46 25.13 -13.81
N ASP A 593 -10.64 25.61 -12.87
CA ASP A 593 -9.88 26.86 -13.03
C ASP A 593 -9.09 26.85 -14.36
N GLU A 594 -9.16 27.94 -15.13
CA GLU A 594 -8.53 28.06 -16.47
C GLU A 594 -7.01 27.89 -16.44
N GLN A 595 -6.38 28.07 -15.27
CA GLN A 595 -4.95 27.81 -15.07
C GLN A 595 -4.60 26.31 -15.09
N ILE A 596 -5.60 25.43 -14.95
CA ILE A 596 -5.43 23.98 -14.99
C ILE A 596 -5.54 23.52 -16.44
N GLN A 597 -4.39 23.22 -17.01
CA GLN A 597 -4.27 22.80 -18.41
C GLN A 597 -3.23 21.69 -18.50
N LEU A 598 -3.54 20.65 -19.28
CA LEU A 598 -2.55 19.64 -19.61
C LEU A 598 -1.42 20.33 -20.36
N SER A 599 -0.19 20.25 -19.85
CA SER A 599 0.94 21.00 -20.35
C SER A 599 2.12 20.08 -20.60
N VAL A 600 2.72 20.20 -21.79
CA VAL A 600 3.96 19.52 -22.17
C VAL A 600 5.02 20.58 -22.38
N GLY A 601 6.03 20.63 -21.53
CA GLY A 601 7.23 21.42 -21.72
C GLY A 601 8.35 20.56 -22.29
N VAL A 602 9.07 21.02 -23.30
CA VAL A 602 10.29 20.33 -23.77
C VAL A 602 11.44 21.32 -23.86
N GLY A 603 12.46 21.09 -23.06
CA GLY A 603 13.73 21.81 -23.06
C GLY A 603 14.83 21.01 -23.73
N LYS A 604 16.08 21.40 -23.48
CA LYS A 604 17.25 20.75 -24.07
C LYS A 604 17.56 19.37 -23.47
N GLU A 605 17.38 19.21 -22.16
CA GLU A 605 17.77 17.99 -21.42
C GLU A 605 16.62 17.46 -20.55
N ALA A 606 15.43 18.06 -20.64
CA ALA A 606 14.26 17.64 -19.89
C ALA A 606 12.95 17.82 -20.68
N ALA A 607 12.02 16.89 -20.49
CA ALA A 607 10.60 17.05 -20.82
C ALA A 607 9.78 17.09 -19.53
N VAL A 608 8.75 17.92 -19.48
CA VAL A 608 7.90 18.13 -18.31
C VAL A 608 6.45 17.93 -18.72
N PHE A 609 5.74 17.07 -18.00
CA PHE A 609 4.29 16.92 -18.08
C PHE A 609 3.68 17.48 -16.80
N SER A 610 2.83 18.49 -16.93
CA SER A 610 2.20 19.18 -15.79
C SER A 610 0.73 19.46 -16.07
N LEU A 611 -0.03 19.74 -15.02
CA LEU A 611 -1.39 20.28 -15.11
C LEU A 611 -1.44 21.80 -14.98
N VAL A 612 -0.29 22.47 -14.87
CA VAL A 612 -0.19 23.93 -14.74
C VAL A 612 0.92 24.44 -15.67
N PRO A 613 0.61 25.21 -16.73
CA PRO A 613 1.61 25.69 -17.70
C PRO A 613 2.78 26.43 -17.04
N GLU A 614 2.50 27.28 -16.05
CA GLU A 614 3.53 28.02 -15.29
C GLU A 614 4.48 27.10 -14.53
N GLN A 615 4.01 25.94 -14.05
CA GLN A 615 4.88 24.95 -13.45
C GLN A 615 5.80 24.31 -14.50
N ALA A 616 5.27 23.94 -15.67
CA ALA A 616 6.08 23.39 -16.75
C ALA A 616 7.24 24.33 -17.11
N LYS A 617 6.97 25.64 -17.24
CA LYS A 617 8.01 26.66 -17.49
C LYS A 617 9.08 26.70 -16.41
N ARG A 618 8.68 26.69 -15.14
CA ARG A 618 9.64 26.69 -14.01
C ARG A 618 10.50 25.43 -13.99
N LEU A 619 9.92 24.27 -14.28
CA LEU A 619 10.62 22.99 -14.24
C LEU A 619 11.52 22.76 -15.46
N LEU A 620 11.28 23.44 -16.60
CA LEU A 620 12.20 23.42 -17.74
C LEU A 620 13.54 24.10 -17.44
N LYS A 621 13.55 25.04 -16.49
CA LYS A 621 14.78 25.67 -16.04
C LYS A 621 15.56 24.72 -15.14
N SER A 622 16.82 24.46 -15.49
CA SER A 622 17.77 23.74 -14.64
C SER A 622 18.01 24.52 -13.32
N THR A 623 17.23 24.16 -12.31
CA THR A 623 17.25 24.70 -10.96
C THR A 623 17.28 23.51 -9.99
N PRO A 624 18.44 23.20 -9.39
CA PRO A 624 18.58 22.07 -8.49
C PRO A 624 17.67 22.23 -7.27
N LEU A 625 17.39 21.10 -6.62
CA LEU A 625 16.63 21.08 -5.39
C LEU A 625 17.40 21.84 -4.29
N THR A 626 16.76 22.81 -3.65
CA THR A 626 17.35 23.54 -2.51
C THR A 626 17.13 22.85 -1.16
N LEU A 627 16.29 21.81 -1.14
CA LEU A 627 15.99 21.04 0.07
C LEU A 627 17.19 20.21 0.51
N GLU A 628 17.34 20.00 1.82
CA GLU A 628 18.44 19.22 2.37
C GLU A 628 18.44 17.79 1.80
N GLY A 629 19.50 17.47 1.05
CA GLY A 629 19.67 16.18 0.42
C GLY A 629 20.84 16.19 -0.56
N ASP A 630 21.76 15.24 -0.42
CA ASP A 630 22.83 15.04 -1.39
C ASP A 630 22.40 14.05 -2.48
N LEU A 631 22.22 14.55 -3.70
CA LEU A 631 21.92 13.79 -4.93
C LEU A 631 23.18 13.43 -5.73
N SER A 632 24.38 13.83 -5.28
CA SER A 632 25.64 13.63 -6.00
C SER A 632 26.14 12.18 -5.96
N MET A 633 25.59 11.35 -5.07
CA MET A 633 25.92 9.94 -4.96
C MET A 633 25.26 9.11 -6.07
N ASN A 634 25.80 7.92 -6.32
CA ASN A 634 25.17 6.89 -7.14
C ASN A 634 23.89 6.38 -6.45
N LEU A 635 22.77 7.03 -6.72
CA LEU A 635 21.45 6.73 -6.17
C LEU A 635 20.58 6.08 -7.25
N ALA A 636 19.89 5.01 -6.89
CA ALA A 636 18.77 4.49 -7.67
C ALA A 636 17.52 5.37 -7.52
N GLY A 637 17.36 6.00 -6.36
CA GLY A 637 16.24 6.90 -6.07
C GLY A 637 16.50 7.85 -4.90
N ALA A 638 15.77 8.95 -4.88
CA ALA A 638 15.75 9.93 -3.81
C ALA A 638 14.34 10.51 -3.68
N ALA A 639 13.90 10.76 -2.46
CA ALA A 639 12.64 11.42 -2.16
C ALA A 639 12.84 12.45 -1.05
N VAL A 640 12.17 13.58 -1.19
CA VAL A 640 12.15 14.66 -0.20
C VAL A 640 10.73 15.19 -0.09
N LEU A 641 10.30 15.47 1.14
CA LEU A 641 9.08 16.15 1.49
C LEU A 641 9.41 17.23 2.53
N ASP A 642 9.19 18.49 2.17
CA ASP A 642 9.10 19.60 3.13
C ASP A 642 7.69 19.57 3.72
N TRP A 643 7.59 19.03 4.93
CA TRP A 643 6.32 18.85 5.60
C TRP A 643 5.71 20.17 6.06
N VAL A 644 6.55 21.15 6.37
CA VAL A 644 6.08 22.50 6.76
C VAL A 644 5.44 23.18 5.55
N ALA A 645 6.10 23.14 4.39
CA ALA A 645 5.55 23.66 3.16
C ALA A 645 4.27 22.91 2.75
N PHE A 646 4.22 21.59 2.89
CA PHE A 646 3.00 20.82 2.67
C PHE A 646 1.85 21.23 3.61
N ALA A 647 2.13 21.43 4.90
CA ALA A 647 1.14 21.92 5.87
C ALA A 647 0.62 23.32 5.50
N ASN A 648 1.50 24.21 5.03
CA ASN A 648 1.14 25.55 4.56
C ASN A 648 0.28 25.54 3.28
N VAL A 649 0.37 24.48 2.48
CA VAL A 649 -0.52 24.26 1.33
C VAL A 649 -1.89 23.77 1.78
N LEU A 650 -1.95 22.91 2.78
CA LEU A 650 -3.19 22.28 3.24
C LEU A 650 -4.05 23.20 4.12
N GLU A 651 -3.44 24.03 4.99
CA GLU A 651 -4.18 24.87 5.94
C GLU A 651 -5.19 25.82 5.28
N PRO A 652 -4.88 26.54 4.18
CA PRO A 652 -5.86 27.39 3.51
C PRO A 652 -7.06 26.61 2.97
N TRP A 653 -6.84 25.39 2.46
CA TRP A 653 -7.93 24.51 2.00
C TRP A 653 -8.82 24.05 3.14
N VAL A 654 -8.24 23.66 4.27
CA VAL A 654 -9.03 23.25 5.45
C VAL A 654 -9.82 24.43 6.02
N THR A 655 -9.22 25.63 6.04
CA THR A 655 -9.89 26.88 6.42
C THR A 655 -11.07 27.17 5.49
N TYR A 656 -10.87 27.10 4.18
CA TYR A 656 -11.93 27.27 3.19
C TYR A 656 -13.09 26.27 3.39
N VAL A 657 -12.78 24.98 3.58
CA VAL A 657 -13.80 23.94 3.82
C VAL A 657 -14.56 24.20 5.13
N ALA A 658 -13.89 24.61 6.20
CA ALA A 658 -14.55 24.97 7.46
C ALA A 658 -15.54 26.13 7.27
N ARG A 659 -15.15 27.16 6.50
CA ARG A 659 -16.03 28.29 6.16
C ARG A 659 -17.22 27.87 5.29
N CYS A 660 -17.00 27.02 4.29
CA CYS A 660 -18.09 26.43 3.49
C CYS A 660 -19.09 25.65 4.37
N GLY A 661 -18.60 24.92 5.38
CA GLY A 661 -19.45 24.25 6.37
C GLY A 661 -20.34 25.23 7.16
N GLY A 662 -19.79 26.40 7.51
CA GLY A 662 -20.56 27.50 8.12
C GLY A 662 -21.66 28.04 7.21
N VAL A 663 -21.35 28.25 5.94
CA VAL A 663 -22.29 28.73 4.92
C VAL A 663 -23.42 27.72 4.64
N MET A 664 -23.12 26.42 4.63
CA MET A 664 -24.12 25.36 4.45
C MET A 664 -25.07 25.20 5.65
N LYS A 665 -24.76 25.76 6.82
CA LYS A 665 -25.53 25.51 8.03
C LYS A 665 -26.96 26.03 7.89
N GLY A 666 -27.91 25.10 7.81
CA GLY A 666 -29.33 25.40 7.61
C GLY A 666 -29.76 25.52 6.15
N ARG A 667 -28.89 25.16 5.19
CA ARG A 667 -29.17 25.10 3.75
C ARG A 667 -29.09 23.66 3.24
N SER A 668 -29.76 23.39 2.12
CA SER A 668 -29.75 22.09 1.43
C SER A 668 -28.52 21.88 0.54
N ASP A 669 -27.87 22.96 0.15
CA ASP A 669 -26.84 23.03 -0.87
C ASP A 669 -25.87 24.19 -0.60
N LEU A 670 -24.68 24.10 -1.21
CA LEU A 670 -23.64 25.13 -1.17
C LEU A 670 -23.69 25.92 -2.48
N PRO A 671 -24.18 27.17 -2.48
CA PRO A 671 -24.38 27.93 -3.71
C PRO A 671 -23.07 28.37 -4.34
N ALA A 672 -22.89 28.04 -5.61
CA ALA A 672 -21.66 28.29 -6.35
C ALA A 672 -21.42 29.79 -6.62
N ASP A 673 -22.46 30.63 -6.62
CA ASP A 673 -22.36 32.08 -6.83
C ASP A 673 -21.95 32.86 -5.56
N GLU A 674 -21.85 32.19 -4.41
CA GLU A 674 -21.38 32.83 -3.18
C GLU A 674 -19.86 33.01 -3.15
N THR A 675 -19.44 34.05 -2.43
CA THR A 675 -18.05 34.25 -2.02
C THR A 675 -17.90 33.89 -0.56
N VAL A 676 -16.97 32.98 -0.25
CA VAL A 676 -16.68 32.47 1.08
C VAL A 676 -15.42 33.13 1.62
N GLY A 677 -15.53 33.72 2.81
CA GLY A 677 -14.46 34.45 3.45
C GLY A 677 -14.69 34.68 4.94
N PRO A 678 -13.80 35.44 5.59
CA PRO A 678 -13.93 35.78 7.02
C PRO A 678 -15.27 36.41 7.39
N ASP A 679 -15.90 37.12 6.45
CA ASP A 679 -17.22 37.75 6.65
C ASP A 679 -18.35 36.73 6.83
N ASN A 680 -18.14 35.48 6.41
CA ASN A 680 -19.09 34.38 6.58
C ASN A 680 -18.88 33.60 7.90
N ASP A 681 -17.87 33.96 8.70
CA ASP A 681 -17.49 33.21 9.88
C ASP A 681 -18.51 33.39 11.03
N THR A 682 -19.32 32.36 11.24
CA THR A 682 -20.14 32.22 12.47
C THR A 682 -19.24 32.03 13.69
N ASP A 683 -19.76 32.27 14.90
CA ASP A 683 -18.98 32.08 16.14
C ASP A 683 -18.42 30.64 16.26
N GLU A 684 -19.19 29.64 15.81
CA GLU A 684 -18.73 28.24 15.78
C GLU A 684 -17.59 28.02 14.78
N VAL A 685 -17.64 28.67 13.61
CA VAL A 685 -16.55 28.61 12.61
C VAL A 685 -15.30 29.29 13.16
N LYS A 686 -15.44 30.46 13.82
CA LYS A 686 -14.29 31.15 14.46
C LYS A 686 -13.62 30.28 15.51
N GLU A 687 -14.41 29.62 16.37
CA GLU A 687 -13.87 28.70 17.38
C GLU A 687 -13.19 27.47 16.75
N ALA A 688 -13.71 26.96 15.63
CA ALA A 688 -13.06 25.89 14.87
C ALA A 688 -11.74 26.34 14.23
N LEU A 689 -11.72 27.53 13.62
CA LEU A 689 -10.53 28.12 13.01
C LEU A 689 -9.43 28.41 14.05
N GLU A 690 -9.77 28.89 15.25
CA GLU A 690 -8.81 29.06 16.36
C GLU A 690 -8.11 27.74 16.73
N GLN A 691 -8.86 26.64 16.79
CA GLN A 691 -8.32 25.32 17.09
C GLN A 691 -7.48 24.77 15.93
N LEU A 692 -7.87 25.06 14.69
CA LEU A 692 -7.13 24.65 13.49
C LEU A 692 -5.72 25.22 13.46
N VAL A 693 -5.52 26.48 13.86
CA VAL A 693 -4.17 27.08 13.95
C VAL A 693 -3.26 26.24 14.85
N THR A 694 -3.74 25.89 16.05
CA THR A 694 -2.97 25.07 17.00
C THR A 694 -2.71 23.66 16.45
N ILE A 695 -3.69 23.06 15.77
CA ILE A 695 -3.53 21.76 15.11
C ILE A 695 -2.43 21.83 14.04
N PHE A 696 -2.43 22.87 13.20
CA PHE A 696 -1.45 23.02 12.14
C PHE A 696 -0.05 23.35 12.67
N ASP A 697 0.07 24.08 13.77
CA ASP A 697 1.35 24.24 14.48
C ASP A 697 1.93 22.90 14.93
N VAL A 698 1.08 22.02 15.47
CA VAL A 698 1.47 20.65 15.85
C VAL A 698 1.82 19.81 14.62
N VAL A 699 1.05 19.91 13.53
CA VAL A 699 1.37 19.21 12.26
C VAL A 699 2.75 19.62 11.73
N ARG A 700 3.11 20.90 11.85
CA ARG A 700 4.43 21.44 11.47
C ARG A 700 5.57 21.01 12.40
N CYS A 701 5.31 20.24 13.46
CA CYS A 701 6.38 19.66 14.27
C CYS A 701 7.21 18.65 13.46
N LEU A 702 6.58 17.90 12.54
CA LEU A 702 7.36 17.24 11.48
C LEU A 702 7.86 18.33 10.51
N LYS A 703 9.17 18.43 10.33
CA LYS A 703 9.81 19.41 9.46
C LYS A 703 10.01 18.86 8.06
N SER A 704 10.60 17.68 7.97
CA SER A 704 10.90 17.05 6.69
C SER A 704 10.93 15.54 6.78
N ALA A 705 10.68 14.89 5.64
CA ALA A 705 10.92 13.47 5.43
C ALA A 705 11.80 13.30 4.19
N THR A 706 12.86 12.53 4.30
CA THR A 706 13.81 12.27 3.21
C THR A 706 14.08 10.77 3.08
N ALA A 707 14.32 10.30 1.86
CA ALA A 707 14.73 8.94 1.59
C ALA A 707 15.73 8.87 0.43
N LYS A 708 16.66 7.93 0.49
CA LYS A 708 17.64 7.63 -0.57
C LYS A 708 17.73 6.14 -0.77
N THR A 709 17.68 5.71 -2.02
CA THR A 709 17.79 4.31 -2.42
C THR A 709 19.08 4.08 -3.19
N VAL A 710 19.84 3.07 -2.78
CA VAL A 710 21.10 2.64 -3.39
C VAL A 710 21.07 1.14 -3.68
N LEU A 711 21.95 0.70 -4.58
CA LEU A 711 22.23 -0.73 -4.79
C LEU A 711 23.55 -1.09 -4.11
N GLU A 712 23.49 -1.97 -3.11
CA GLU A 712 24.66 -2.51 -2.41
C GLU A 712 24.85 -3.98 -2.82
N GLY A 713 25.63 -4.19 -3.88
CA GLY A 713 25.68 -5.47 -4.58
C GLY A 713 24.33 -5.77 -5.24
N ASP A 714 23.77 -6.95 -4.98
CA ASP A 714 22.44 -7.37 -5.47
C ASP A 714 21.28 -6.90 -4.57
N VAL A 715 21.54 -6.05 -3.56
CA VAL A 715 20.55 -5.66 -2.55
C VAL A 715 20.12 -4.20 -2.75
N THR A 716 18.81 -3.96 -2.79
CA THR A 716 18.28 -2.60 -2.77
C THR A 716 18.17 -2.12 -1.32
N VAL A 717 18.81 -0.99 -1.01
CA VAL A 717 18.81 -0.40 0.33
C VAL A 717 18.22 0.99 0.28
N THR A 718 17.13 1.22 1.01
CA THR A 718 16.52 2.54 1.18
C THR A 718 16.80 3.05 2.59
N ARG A 719 17.47 4.19 2.70
CA ARG A 719 17.73 4.89 3.96
C ARG A 719 16.80 6.10 4.05
N TRP A 720 16.10 6.26 5.16
CA TRP A 720 15.16 7.36 5.35
C TRP A 720 15.37 8.08 6.67
N GLN A 721 14.96 9.34 6.72
CA GLN A 721 15.03 10.20 7.90
C GLN A 721 13.83 11.14 7.98
N ASN A 722 13.22 11.22 9.15
CA ASN A 722 12.17 12.17 9.51
C ASN A 722 12.72 13.14 10.56
N ARG A 723 12.71 14.44 10.25
CA ARG A 723 13.10 15.50 11.19
C ARG A 723 11.87 16.03 11.90
N ILE A 724 11.84 15.92 13.22
CA ILE A 724 10.76 16.34 14.11
C ILE A 724 11.34 17.34 15.13
N GLU A 725 10.69 18.47 15.28
CA GLU A 725 11.00 19.48 16.30
C GLU A 725 9.71 19.92 16.96
N ASP A 726 9.67 19.87 18.28
CA ASP A 726 8.50 20.31 19.06
C ASP A 726 8.27 21.82 18.94
N LEU A 727 7.10 22.21 19.43
CA LEU A 727 6.78 23.61 19.62
C LEU A 727 7.76 24.26 20.63
N PRO A 728 8.11 25.54 20.43
CA PRO A 728 8.91 26.29 21.39
C PRO A 728 8.20 26.32 22.75
N ALA A 729 8.99 26.37 23.83
CA ALA A 729 8.43 26.56 25.17
C ALA A 729 7.67 27.90 25.23
N GLN A 730 6.43 27.85 25.73
CA GLN A 730 5.58 29.03 25.93
C GLN A 730 6.01 29.85 27.14
#